data_AF-A0A946QFH1-F1
#
_entry.id   AF-A0A946QFH1-F1
#
_cell.length_a   1.000
_cell.length_b   1.000
_cell.length_c   1.000
_cell.angle_alpha   90.00
_cell.angle_beta   90.00
_cell.angle_gamma   90.00
#
_symmetry.space_group_name_H-M   'P 1'
#
loop_
_entity.id
_entity.type
_entity.pdbx_description
1 polymer ?
#
loop_
_entity_poly.entity_id
_entity_poly.type
_entity_poly.pdbx_seq_one_letter_code
_entity_poly.pdbx_strand_id
1 'polypeptide(L)'
;EQLKTPANEIHQLVSELLDSPRYGERWGRHWLDVARYSDAKDGVLMYGDARIRPFAYTYRDYVIRAFNQDKPLNQFIREQLAADQLDLPAHSPDLAAMGLLTLGRLFDANIHDVIDDQIDVISRGFLGLTTACARCHDHKFDPIPTADYYSMYGIFASSEEPIMRPRIADVTPTSASFEEKYQQKLQQIDDRQSFLYHRTLAEVRGRTSQHFIKVATTEPDNAETTIFFLSLTPDQPRPSITYAWRQYIAQHNFSADPVFGPWYDLMKEPVLRPQHWRDQGVDDRLIAALVAATPQTPRDVATVYGDLLTSIYEKPRILRDELTSLLETRKLLGKQSLNLSDIITGGDGLGIGDSDLGIHPSTGGIVKGSTGFVEVENPDVFSQSKNKYVDGVFVPQKLDKQVITSTGLTIDGVPTNLSGSWDYVRSGPPSGYSSTTIDAINYSVAPHWCVALHANKGITFDLAPLREFHSFQKMTFKTVIGHVGEKGKSTLDVTIYVDGQQVSQHIGIKAQQAGIPIRLELNPSSQFLTFLVTQGLDGISHDQAILGDARFEIDPDEPFLNSIAVKIAALDKQLLTLEKQIDDLPSLEDDPLAQLLLSRESPCWFSERDVYHYLARQDKDAFRGLVNELDGIAVKDSTAADRAMIMVDKPIFCEPVIFQRGDAAYPGNSVPRQFLKILSGPKRVPYTGSSGRLELANAIADPQNPLTARVWVNRVWMHHFGNPLVENPSDFGLNTQRPIHHELLDLLAIRFINSGFRTKALHRFIMSSSTYRLSSIVPADRKLIEQSSVDPDNSLL
;
A
#
# COMPACT_ATOMS: atom_id res chain seq x y z
N GLU A 1 -17.04 27.86 47.57
CA GLU A 1 -18.49 27.87 47.85
C GLU A 1 -19.10 26.48 47.97
N GLN A 2 -18.79 25.53 47.08
CA GLN A 2 -19.39 24.18 47.06
C GLN A 2 -19.29 23.38 48.39
N LEU A 3 -18.20 23.51 49.15
CA LEU A 3 -18.02 22.87 50.46
C LEU A 3 -18.94 23.42 51.57
N LYS A 4 -19.68 24.51 51.31
CA LYS A 4 -20.63 25.14 52.25
C LYS A 4 -22.10 24.89 51.87
N THR A 5 -22.35 24.04 50.86
CA THR A 5 -23.71 23.75 50.36
C THR A 5 -24.53 23.05 51.45
N PRO A 6 -25.68 23.60 51.86
CA PRO A 6 -26.59 22.96 52.81
C PRO A 6 -27.04 21.56 52.35
N ALA A 7 -27.27 20.65 53.30
CA ALA A 7 -27.58 19.25 52.98
C ALA A 7 -28.85 19.06 52.14
N ASN A 8 -29.82 19.96 52.26
CA ASN A 8 -31.06 20.01 51.48
C ASN A 8 -30.86 20.55 50.05
N GLU A 9 -29.75 21.22 49.76
CA GLU A 9 -29.41 21.78 48.44
C GLU A 9 -28.46 20.90 47.63
N ILE A 10 -27.93 19.82 48.23
CA ILE A 10 -26.99 18.89 47.57
C ILE A 10 -27.58 18.29 46.28
N HIS A 11 -28.86 17.95 46.26
CA HIS A 11 -29.51 17.40 45.07
C HIS A 11 -29.48 18.36 43.87
N GLN A 12 -29.67 19.65 44.13
CA GLN A 12 -29.61 20.69 43.12
C GLN A 12 -28.16 20.86 42.63
N LEU A 13 -27.20 20.96 43.55
CA LEU A 13 -25.78 21.05 43.19
C LEU A 13 -25.31 19.85 42.35
N VAL A 14 -25.69 18.63 42.73
CA VAL A 14 -25.37 17.42 41.96
C VAL A 14 -25.94 17.51 40.55
N SER A 15 -27.17 18.00 40.39
CA SER A 15 -27.78 18.16 39.06
C SER A 15 -27.04 19.21 38.24
N GLU A 16 -26.73 20.37 38.81
CA GLU A 16 -25.95 21.43 38.16
C GLU A 16 -24.56 20.94 37.72
N LEU A 17 -23.88 20.14 38.55
CA LEU A 17 -22.57 19.58 38.22
C LEU A 17 -22.63 18.51 37.13
N LEU A 18 -23.66 17.65 37.14
CA LEU A 18 -23.83 16.61 36.14
C LEU A 18 -24.31 17.16 34.79
N ASP A 19 -25.02 18.29 34.79
CA ASP A 19 -25.48 18.97 33.57
C ASP A 19 -24.41 19.90 32.96
N SER A 20 -23.33 20.19 33.69
CA SER A 20 -22.17 20.92 33.19
C SER A 20 -21.44 20.14 32.08
N PRO A 21 -20.99 20.80 31.00
CA PRO A 21 -20.19 20.13 29.95
C PRO A 21 -18.85 19.57 30.47
N ARG A 22 -18.35 20.11 31.59
CA ARG A 22 -17.14 19.63 32.30
C ARG A 22 -17.32 18.22 32.89
N TYR A 23 -18.56 17.75 33.04
CA TYR A 23 -18.85 16.38 33.45
C TYR A 23 -18.24 15.38 32.46
N GLY A 24 -18.53 15.54 31.16
CA GLY A 24 -18.04 14.67 30.10
C GLY A 24 -16.52 14.74 29.94
N GLU A 25 -15.91 15.91 30.12
CA GLU A 25 -14.44 16.06 30.13
C GLU A 25 -13.80 15.24 31.26
N ARG A 26 -14.35 15.35 32.48
CA ARG A 26 -13.83 14.67 33.67
C ARG A 26 -14.02 13.16 33.61
N TRP A 27 -15.24 12.71 33.33
CA TRP A 27 -15.56 11.27 33.29
C TRP A 27 -15.06 10.59 32.02
N GLY A 28 -15.01 11.32 30.90
CA GLY A 28 -14.40 10.86 29.68
C GLY A 28 -12.92 10.53 29.87
N ARG A 29 -12.16 11.35 30.62
CA ARG A 29 -10.75 11.04 30.95
C ARG A 29 -10.59 9.69 31.64
N HIS A 30 -11.45 9.37 32.62
CA HIS A 30 -11.42 8.08 33.31
C HIS A 30 -11.67 6.90 32.36
N TRP A 31 -12.56 7.08 31.38
CA TRP A 31 -12.76 6.07 30.34
C TRP A 31 -11.59 5.98 29.36
N LEU A 32 -11.01 7.11 28.97
CA LEU A 32 -9.88 7.15 28.03
C LEU A 32 -8.63 6.46 28.60
N ASP A 33 -8.44 6.47 29.92
CA ASP A 33 -7.42 5.66 30.60
C ASP A 33 -7.69 4.15 30.40
N VAL A 34 -8.95 3.71 30.54
CA VAL A 34 -9.35 2.30 30.29
C VAL A 34 -9.20 1.94 28.82
N ALA A 35 -9.57 2.83 27.91
CA ALA A 35 -9.45 2.64 26.47
C ALA A 35 -7.98 2.70 25.98
N ARG A 36 -7.04 3.11 26.84
CA ARG A 36 -5.61 3.32 26.52
C ARG A 36 -5.44 4.28 25.36
N TYR A 37 -6.22 5.36 25.38
CA TYR A 37 -6.22 6.37 24.32
C TYR A 37 -4.80 6.91 24.05
N SER A 38 -4.42 6.95 22.77
CA SER A 38 -3.17 7.56 22.32
C SER A 38 -3.34 8.21 20.95
N ASP A 39 -2.93 9.47 20.88
CA ASP A 39 -2.84 10.34 19.70
C ASP A 39 -1.69 9.91 18.77
N ALA A 40 -0.82 9.01 19.24
CA ALA A 40 0.39 8.58 18.54
C ALA A 40 0.53 7.05 18.47
N LYS A 41 1.14 6.59 17.38
CA LYS A 41 1.56 5.21 17.12
C LYS A 41 2.89 4.90 17.84
N ASP A 42 3.23 3.62 17.92
CA ASP A 42 4.51 3.17 18.47
C ASP A 42 5.71 3.86 17.75
N GLY A 43 6.74 4.19 18.53
CA GLY A 43 7.96 4.81 18.01
C GLY A 43 7.85 6.30 17.65
N VAL A 44 6.80 7.03 18.07
CA VAL A 44 6.64 8.46 17.77
C VAL A 44 7.83 9.33 18.19
N LEU A 45 8.47 9.01 19.32
CA LEU A 45 9.66 9.73 19.78
C LEU A 45 10.87 9.55 18.85
N MET A 46 10.87 8.50 18.02
CA MET A 46 11.95 8.22 17.05
C MET A 46 11.63 8.71 15.64
N TYR A 47 10.36 8.73 15.24
CA TYR A 47 9.94 8.97 13.86
C TYR A 47 9.04 10.21 13.66
N GLY A 48 8.74 10.97 14.72
CA GLY A 48 8.04 12.25 14.66
C GLY A 48 6.61 12.15 14.10
N ASP A 49 6.19 13.18 13.33
CA ASP A 49 4.83 13.34 12.82
C ASP A 49 4.32 12.15 11.99
N ALA A 50 5.22 11.35 11.39
CA ALA A 50 4.87 10.14 10.65
C ALA A 50 4.18 9.07 11.52
N ARG A 51 4.25 9.21 12.85
CA ARG A 51 3.61 8.33 13.82
C ARG A 51 2.44 8.99 14.55
N ILE A 52 2.00 10.20 14.16
CA ILE A 52 0.76 10.80 14.69
C ILE A 52 -0.45 10.12 14.04
N ARG A 53 -1.53 9.94 14.80
CA ARG A 53 -2.83 9.47 14.29
C ARG A 53 -3.71 10.70 14.00
N PRO A 54 -3.92 11.07 12.72
CA PRO A 54 -4.52 12.37 12.36
C PRO A 54 -5.88 12.63 13.00
N PHE A 55 -6.69 11.59 13.15
CA PHE A 55 -8.08 11.71 13.62
C PHE A 55 -8.33 11.07 14.98
N ALA A 56 -7.28 10.77 15.78
CA ALA A 56 -7.48 10.12 17.08
C ALA A 56 -8.40 10.93 18.02
N TYR A 57 -8.31 12.26 17.96
CA TYR A 57 -9.12 13.16 18.79
C TYR A 57 -10.64 12.98 18.60
N THR A 58 -11.09 12.46 17.46
CA THR A 58 -12.54 12.28 17.21
C THR A 58 -13.13 11.22 18.14
N TYR A 59 -12.36 10.22 18.56
CA TYR A 59 -12.77 9.25 19.58
C TYR A 59 -12.84 9.90 20.97
N ARG A 60 -11.85 10.72 21.35
CA ARG A 60 -11.88 11.49 22.61
C ARG A 60 -13.15 12.34 22.67
N ASP A 61 -13.45 13.05 21.59
CA ASP A 61 -14.61 13.95 21.51
C ASP A 61 -15.93 13.18 21.50
N TYR A 62 -15.97 12.01 20.86
CA TYR A 62 -17.08 11.06 20.98
C TYR A 62 -17.30 10.63 22.45
N VAL A 63 -16.25 10.23 23.17
CA VAL A 63 -16.36 9.80 24.57
C VAL A 63 -16.91 10.94 25.43
N ILE A 64 -16.34 12.15 25.32
CA ILE A 64 -16.81 13.33 26.07
C ILE A 64 -18.29 13.61 25.77
N ARG A 65 -18.68 13.57 24.49
CA ARG A 65 -20.06 13.76 24.06
C ARG A 65 -20.99 12.68 24.60
N ALA A 66 -20.60 11.41 24.55
CA ALA A 66 -21.38 10.28 25.04
C ALA A 66 -21.67 10.41 26.55
N PHE A 67 -20.68 10.80 27.37
CA PHE A 67 -20.92 11.08 28.78
C PHE A 67 -21.82 12.29 28.99
N ASN A 68 -21.59 13.41 28.29
CA ASN A 68 -22.43 14.60 28.43
C ASN A 68 -23.90 14.35 28.06
N GLN A 69 -24.16 13.55 27.04
CA GLN A 69 -25.49 13.11 26.62
C GLN A 69 -26.08 11.98 27.50
N ASP A 70 -25.34 11.53 28.50
CA ASP A 70 -25.70 10.39 29.36
C ASP A 70 -26.05 9.14 28.55
N LYS A 71 -25.28 8.88 27.48
CA LYS A 71 -25.52 7.76 26.55
C LYS A 71 -25.62 6.45 27.34
N PRO A 72 -26.67 5.63 27.11
CA PRO A 72 -26.79 4.33 27.77
C PRO A 72 -25.53 3.49 27.55
N LEU A 73 -24.97 2.90 28.61
CA LEU A 73 -23.73 2.11 28.49
C LEU A 73 -23.86 0.96 27.47
N ASN A 74 -25.02 0.31 27.40
CA ASN A 74 -25.27 -0.74 26.43
C ASN A 74 -25.17 -0.24 24.97
N GLN A 75 -25.64 0.98 24.69
CA GLN A 75 -25.48 1.62 23.38
C GLN A 75 -24.03 2.06 23.14
N PHE A 76 -23.38 2.62 24.18
CA PHE A 76 -21.98 3.00 24.13
C PHE A 76 -21.07 1.82 23.77
N ILE A 77 -21.32 0.63 24.36
CA ILE A 77 -20.61 -0.62 24.02
C ILE A 77 -20.83 -1.02 22.55
N ARG A 78 -22.09 -0.99 22.08
CA ARG A 78 -22.41 -1.34 20.67
C ARG A 78 -21.68 -0.45 19.68
N GLU A 79 -21.71 0.86 19.90
CA GLU A 79 -21.04 1.80 19.01
C GLU A 79 -19.52 1.59 19.03
N GLN A 80 -18.92 1.38 20.21
CA GLN A 80 -17.46 1.20 20.29
C GLN A 80 -16.95 -0.09 19.62
N LEU A 81 -17.80 -1.10 19.44
CA LEU A 81 -17.40 -2.37 18.85
C LEU A 81 -17.86 -2.55 17.40
N ALA A 82 -18.98 -1.92 17.03
CA ALA A 82 -19.67 -2.20 15.78
C ALA A 82 -20.48 -1.01 15.23
N ALA A 83 -20.05 0.26 15.44
CA ALA A 83 -20.80 1.42 14.95
C ALA A 83 -21.07 1.39 13.43
N ASP A 84 -20.17 0.81 12.62
CA ASP A 84 -20.38 0.62 11.18
C ASP A 84 -21.54 -0.31 10.83
N GLN A 85 -22.02 -1.09 11.81
CA GLN A 85 -23.08 -2.10 11.67
C GLN A 85 -24.41 -1.66 12.31
N LEU A 86 -24.54 -0.41 12.77
CA LEU A 86 -25.71 0.10 13.53
C LEU A 86 -26.71 0.95 12.73
N ASP A 87 -26.71 0.87 11.39
CA ASP A 87 -27.58 1.68 10.51
C ASP A 87 -27.57 3.18 10.89
N LEU A 88 -26.35 3.72 11.04
CA LEU A 88 -26.14 5.11 11.41
C LEU A 88 -26.36 6.04 10.21
N PRO A 89 -26.81 7.29 10.43
CA PRO A 89 -26.85 8.31 9.38
C PRO A 89 -25.49 8.48 8.71
N ALA A 90 -25.49 8.86 7.43
CA ALA A 90 -24.27 9.24 6.73
C ALA A 90 -23.52 10.33 7.52
N HIS A 91 -22.21 10.16 7.63
CA HIS A 91 -21.34 11.07 8.40
C HIS A 91 -21.68 11.15 9.90
N SER A 92 -22.31 10.13 10.48
CA SER A 92 -22.58 10.10 11.91
C SER A 92 -21.29 10.21 12.74
N PRO A 93 -21.22 11.14 13.71
CA PRO A 93 -20.09 11.28 14.61
C PRO A 93 -19.98 10.12 15.61
N ASP A 94 -20.96 9.23 15.66
CA ASP A 94 -20.92 8.02 16.49
C ASP A 94 -20.07 6.91 15.86
N LEU A 95 -19.72 7.02 14.56
CA LEU A 95 -18.70 6.15 13.94
C LEU A 95 -17.34 6.26 14.66
N ALA A 96 -17.02 7.41 15.24
CA ALA A 96 -15.77 7.64 15.96
C ALA A 96 -15.62 6.75 17.21
N ALA A 97 -16.71 6.15 17.70
CA ALA A 97 -16.72 5.24 18.84
C ALA A 97 -15.76 4.06 18.69
N MET A 98 -15.55 3.58 17.46
CA MET A 98 -14.67 2.44 17.18
C MET A 98 -13.18 2.76 17.37
N GLY A 99 -12.83 4.00 17.73
CA GLY A 99 -11.49 4.35 18.21
C GLY A 99 -10.99 3.48 19.37
N LEU A 100 -11.89 2.86 20.15
CA LEU A 100 -11.54 1.83 21.14
C LEU A 100 -10.68 0.70 20.53
N LEU A 101 -10.98 0.30 19.28
CA LEU A 101 -10.35 -0.84 18.62
C LEU A 101 -9.10 -0.47 17.82
N THR A 102 -8.96 0.80 17.43
CA THR A 102 -7.92 1.24 16.48
C THR A 102 -6.83 2.11 17.11
N LEU A 103 -7.07 2.70 18.29
CA LEU A 103 -6.13 3.63 18.94
C LEU A 103 -5.19 2.95 19.96
N GLY A 104 -5.29 1.62 20.13
CA GLY A 104 -4.40 0.81 20.96
C GLY A 104 -2.96 0.72 20.44
N ARG A 105 -2.14 -0.16 21.01
CA ARG A 105 -0.76 -0.38 20.54
C ARG A 105 -0.77 -1.12 19.20
N LEU A 106 0.18 -0.81 18.32
CA LEU A 106 0.28 -1.45 16.99
C LEU A 106 1.34 -2.56 16.95
N PHE A 107 2.26 -2.62 17.91
CA PHE A 107 3.30 -3.65 18.03
C PHE A 107 4.09 -3.82 16.73
N ASP A 108 4.49 -2.70 16.13
CA ASP A 108 5.12 -2.67 14.79
C ASP A 108 4.32 -3.41 13.70
N ALA A 109 3.00 -3.31 13.78
CA ALA A 109 2.01 -3.97 12.92
C ALA A 109 1.94 -5.50 13.10
N ASN A 110 2.30 -6.03 14.27
CA ASN A 110 2.01 -7.41 14.64
C ASN A 110 0.50 -7.61 14.84
N ILE A 111 -0.17 -8.19 13.84
CA ILE A 111 -1.61 -8.39 13.88
C ILE A 111 -2.08 -9.29 15.03
N HIS A 112 -1.29 -10.29 15.43
CA HIS A 112 -1.67 -11.18 16.53
C HIS A 112 -1.65 -10.46 17.87
N ASP A 113 -0.66 -9.58 18.09
CA ASP A 113 -0.57 -8.78 19.31
C ASP A 113 -1.57 -7.62 19.32
N VAL A 114 -1.88 -7.04 18.16
CA VAL A 114 -2.97 -6.05 18.03
C VAL A 114 -4.32 -6.68 18.40
N ILE A 115 -4.63 -7.87 17.89
CA ILE A 115 -5.88 -8.57 18.22
C ILE A 115 -5.91 -8.95 19.71
N ASP A 116 -4.78 -9.41 20.26
CA ASP A 116 -4.67 -9.69 21.69
C ASP A 116 -4.97 -8.46 22.55
N ASP A 117 -4.42 -7.31 22.16
CA ASP A 117 -4.64 -6.01 22.80
C ASP A 117 -6.11 -5.54 22.69
N GLN A 118 -6.80 -5.83 21.57
CA GLN A 118 -8.23 -5.60 21.38
C GLN A 118 -9.09 -6.51 22.27
N ILE A 119 -8.76 -7.80 22.37
CA ILE A 119 -9.45 -8.74 23.28
C ILE A 119 -9.24 -8.30 24.73
N ASP A 120 -8.02 -7.89 25.10
CA ASP A 120 -7.68 -7.50 26.46
C ASP A 120 -8.46 -6.25 26.90
N VAL A 121 -8.51 -5.19 26.09
CA VAL A 121 -9.23 -3.96 26.46
C VAL A 121 -10.73 -4.16 26.60
N ILE A 122 -11.32 -5.00 25.76
CA ILE A 122 -12.75 -5.30 25.80
C ILE A 122 -13.06 -6.16 27.03
N SER A 123 -12.28 -7.23 27.23
CA SER A 123 -12.52 -8.16 28.33
C SER A 123 -12.23 -7.54 29.70
N ARG A 124 -11.15 -6.78 29.87
CA ARG A 124 -10.88 -6.06 31.13
C ARG A 124 -11.78 -4.84 31.31
N GLY A 125 -12.01 -4.09 30.24
CA GLY A 125 -12.74 -2.82 30.28
C GLY A 125 -14.22 -3.00 30.57
N PHE A 126 -14.87 -3.96 29.91
CA PHE A 126 -16.31 -4.18 30.04
C PHE A 126 -16.69 -5.38 30.91
N LEU A 127 -15.89 -6.46 30.90
CA LEU A 127 -16.22 -7.68 31.62
C LEU A 127 -15.42 -7.85 32.91
N GLY A 128 -14.34 -7.09 33.11
CA GLY A 128 -13.42 -7.31 34.21
C GLY A 128 -12.82 -8.73 34.17
N LEU A 129 -12.52 -9.26 32.99
CA LEU A 129 -11.93 -10.59 32.84
C LEU A 129 -10.58 -10.51 32.15
N THR A 130 -9.60 -11.28 32.62
CA THR A 130 -8.25 -11.36 32.04
C THR A 130 -8.17 -12.39 30.91
N THR A 131 -9.08 -12.27 29.94
CA THR A 131 -9.26 -13.28 28.86
C THR A 131 -7.99 -13.48 28.03
N ALA A 132 -7.20 -12.43 27.82
CA ALA A 132 -5.95 -12.50 27.05
C ALA A 132 -4.91 -13.48 27.65
N CYS A 133 -4.97 -13.75 28.97
CA CYS A 133 -4.09 -14.75 29.59
C CYS A 133 -4.37 -16.18 29.08
N ALA A 134 -5.53 -16.43 28.46
CA ALA A 134 -5.88 -17.72 27.87
C ALA A 134 -5.24 -17.98 26.48
N ARG A 135 -4.50 -17.01 25.93
CA ARG A 135 -3.83 -17.09 24.62
C ARG A 135 -2.93 -18.32 24.49
N CYS A 136 -2.08 -18.56 25.48
CA CYS A 136 -1.05 -19.60 25.39
C CYS A 136 -1.43 -20.92 26.08
N HIS A 137 -2.36 -20.87 27.02
CA HIS A 137 -2.85 -22.01 27.78
C HIS A 137 -4.21 -21.67 28.39
N ASP A 138 -5.00 -22.67 28.81
CA ASP A 138 -6.26 -22.41 29.51
C ASP A 138 -6.02 -21.48 30.70
N HIS A 139 -6.91 -20.51 30.90
CA HIS A 139 -6.71 -19.48 31.90
C HIS A 139 -6.44 -20.09 33.29
N LYS A 140 -5.46 -19.53 34.02
CA LYS A 140 -4.91 -20.14 35.23
C LYS A 140 -5.93 -20.29 36.37
N PHE A 141 -6.84 -19.31 36.51
CA PHE A 141 -7.79 -19.23 37.62
C PHE A 141 -9.23 -19.34 37.15
N ASP A 142 -9.64 -18.48 36.23
CA ASP A 142 -10.98 -18.51 35.64
C ASP A 142 -11.17 -19.66 34.66
N PRO A 143 -12.40 -20.23 34.55
CA PRO A 143 -12.71 -21.33 33.63
C PRO A 143 -12.89 -20.82 32.19
N ILE A 144 -11.84 -20.18 31.66
CA ILE A 144 -11.76 -19.67 30.29
C ILE A 144 -10.76 -20.55 29.53
N PRO A 145 -11.24 -21.50 28.71
CA PRO A 145 -10.34 -22.33 27.91
C PRO A 145 -9.67 -21.50 26.81
N THR A 146 -8.50 -21.93 26.34
CA THR A 146 -7.83 -21.33 25.18
C THR A 146 -8.74 -21.29 23.95
N ALA A 147 -9.64 -22.27 23.80
CA ALA A 147 -10.65 -22.28 22.75
C ALA A 147 -11.54 -21.02 22.76
N ASP A 148 -11.95 -20.53 23.93
CA ASP A 148 -12.79 -19.34 24.04
C ASP A 148 -12.02 -18.07 23.66
N TYR A 149 -10.72 -17.98 23.99
CA TYR A 149 -9.87 -16.89 23.50
C TYR A 149 -9.78 -16.89 21.99
N TYR A 150 -9.52 -18.04 21.35
CA TYR A 150 -9.41 -18.12 19.90
C TYR A 150 -10.76 -17.96 19.18
N SER A 151 -11.88 -18.28 19.84
CA SER A 151 -13.22 -17.91 19.38
C SER A 151 -13.40 -16.40 19.29
N MET A 152 -12.89 -15.62 20.26
CA MET A 152 -12.89 -14.16 20.18
C MET A 152 -11.83 -13.62 19.20
N TYR A 153 -10.66 -14.25 19.12
CA TYR A 153 -9.61 -13.92 18.16
C TYR A 153 -10.14 -13.90 16.72
N GLY A 154 -10.90 -14.92 16.34
CA GLY A 154 -11.49 -14.98 15.00
C GLY A 154 -12.42 -13.82 14.67
N ILE A 155 -13.06 -13.19 15.68
CA ILE A 155 -13.93 -12.02 15.46
C ILE A 155 -13.11 -10.84 14.94
N PHE A 156 -11.99 -10.53 15.60
CA PHE A 156 -11.12 -9.42 15.21
C PHE A 156 -10.22 -9.75 14.01
N ALA A 157 -9.81 -11.02 13.86
CA ALA A 157 -9.08 -11.48 12.66
C ALA A 157 -9.93 -11.35 11.37
N SER A 158 -11.25 -11.30 11.52
CA SER A 158 -12.25 -11.08 10.46
C SER A 158 -12.55 -9.60 10.19
N SER A 159 -11.80 -8.67 10.78
CA SER A 159 -11.96 -7.23 10.60
C SER A 159 -10.63 -6.53 10.32
N GLU A 160 -10.68 -5.31 9.80
CA GLU A 160 -9.51 -4.50 9.43
C GLU A 160 -9.78 -2.99 9.53
N GLU A 161 -8.71 -2.17 9.69
CA GLU A 161 -8.82 -0.72 9.53
C GLU A 161 -8.76 -0.37 8.03
N PRO A 162 -9.76 0.35 7.48
CA PRO A 162 -9.72 0.77 6.08
C PRO A 162 -8.76 1.95 5.88
N ILE A 163 -8.05 1.96 4.75
CA ILE A 163 -7.20 3.10 4.35
C ILE A 163 -8.07 4.38 4.18
N MET A 164 -9.22 4.24 3.50
CA MET A 164 -10.20 5.32 3.41
C MET A 164 -11.02 5.36 4.70
N ARG A 165 -10.71 6.34 5.55
CA ARG A 165 -11.47 6.59 6.78
C ARG A 165 -12.74 7.39 6.47
N PRO A 166 -13.92 7.00 6.99
CA PRO A 166 -15.16 7.70 6.70
C PRO A 166 -15.18 9.08 7.35
N ARG A 167 -15.72 10.07 6.63
CA ARG A 167 -16.02 11.39 7.22
C ARG A 167 -17.12 11.27 8.25
N ILE A 168 -16.99 12.05 9.32
CA ILE A 168 -18.00 12.21 10.38
C ILE A 168 -18.53 13.64 10.49
N ALA A 169 -18.24 14.45 9.48
CA ALA A 169 -18.75 15.79 9.30
C ALA A 169 -18.89 16.08 7.80
N ASP A 170 -19.77 17.01 7.46
CA ASP A 170 -19.93 17.49 6.10
C ASP A 170 -18.72 18.33 5.66
N VAL A 171 -18.48 18.37 4.35
CA VAL A 171 -17.42 19.20 3.76
C VAL A 171 -17.86 20.66 3.81
N THR A 172 -17.03 21.51 4.41
CA THR A 172 -17.22 22.95 4.42
C THR A 172 -16.43 23.60 3.27
N PRO A 173 -16.74 24.85 2.89
CA PRO A 173 -15.92 25.58 1.91
C PRO A 173 -14.43 25.68 2.29
N THR A 174 -14.12 25.69 3.60
CA THR A 174 -12.74 25.72 4.08
C THR A 174 -12.04 24.37 3.96
N SER A 175 -12.75 23.25 4.13
CA SER A 175 -12.18 21.90 4.02
C SER A 175 -12.21 21.34 2.59
N ALA A 176 -12.81 22.05 1.62
CA ALA A 176 -12.97 21.56 0.26
C ALA A 176 -11.63 21.28 -0.46
N SER A 177 -10.64 22.17 -0.30
CA SER A 177 -9.30 21.96 -0.89
C SER A 177 -8.56 20.79 -0.23
N PHE A 178 -8.71 20.62 1.08
CA PHE A 178 -8.19 19.44 1.78
C PHE A 178 -8.82 18.16 1.22
N GLU A 179 -10.15 18.15 1.07
CA GLU A 179 -10.87 16.98 0.59
C GLU A 179 -10.42 16.59 -0.81
N GLU A 180 -10.24 17.56 -1.70
CA GLU A 180 -9.74 17.31 -3.05
C GLU A 180 -8.34 16.67 -3.02
N LYS A 181 -7.40 17.22 -2.23
CA LYS A 181 -6.06 16.64 -2.07
C LYS A 181 -6.09 15.25 -1.45
N TYR A 182 -6.95 15.04 -0.45
CA TYR A 182 -7.10 13.76 0.23
C TYR A 182 -7.66 12.69 -0.71
N GLN A 183 -8.68 13.03 -1.51
CA GLN A 183 -9.24 12.13 -2.52
C GLN A 183 -8.27 11.83 -3.66
N GLN A 184 -7.53 12.83 -4.16
CA GLN A 184 -6.46 12.61 -5.13
C GLN A 184 -5.40 11.64 -4.59
N LYS A 185 -5.02 11.78 -3.30
CA LYS A 185 -4.05 10.88 -2.69
C LYS A 185 -4.60 9.47 -2.47
N LEU A 186 -5.87 9.35 -2.10
CA LEU A 186 -6.56 8.05 -2.03
C LEU A 186 -6.59 7.36 -3.39
N GLN A 187 -6.92 8.08 -4.46
CA GLN A 187 -6.91 7.52 -5.81
C GLN A 187 -5.51 7.04 -6.20
N GLN A 188 -4.46 7.81 -5.89
CA GLN A 188 -3.08 7.37 -6.12
C GLN A 188 -2.73 6.09 -5.34
N ILE A 189 -3.23 5.94 -4.12
CA ILE A 189 -3.03 4.72 -3.32
C ILE A 189 -3.78 3.54 -3.93
N ASP A 190 -5.04 3.75 -4.34
CA ASP A 190 -5.89 2.74 -4.97
C ASP A 190 -5.30 2.26 -6.30
N ASP A 191 -4.94 3.19 -7.19
CA ASP A 191 -4.27 2.90 -8.47
C ASP A 191 -2.97 2.12 -8.24
N ARG A 192 -2.17 2.53 -7.23
CA ARG A 192 -0.93 1.84 -6.89
C ARG A 192 -1.20 0.45 -6.32
N GLN A 193 -2.20 0.30 -5.47
CA GLN A 193 -2.59 -0.97 -4.87
C GLN A 193 -3.05 -1.94 -5.96
N SER A 194 -3.90 -1.49 -6.87
CA SER A 194 -4.40 -2.26 -8.00
C SER A 194 -3.29 -2.69 -8.95
N PHE A 195 -2.42 -1.75 -9.32
CA PHE A 195 -1.24 -2.05 -10.11
C PHE A 195 -0.37 -3.12 -9.45
N LEU A 196 -0.05 -2.95 -8.16
CA LEU A 196 0.76 -3.88 -7.40
C LEU A 196 0.08 -5.25 -7.28
N TYR A 197 -1.24 -5.27 -7.07
CA TYR A 197 -2.03 -6.49 -6.96
C TYR A 197 -1.98 -7.32 -8.24
N HIS A 198 -2.34 -6.72 -9.38
CA HIS A 198 -2.31 -7.42 -10.67
C HIS A 198 -0.91 -7.91 -11.02
N ARG A 199 0.11 -7.07 -10.81
CA ARG A 199 1.50 -7.44 -11.05
C ARG A 199 1.95 -8.60 -10.17
N THR A 200 1.72 -8.52 -8.85
CA THR A 200 2.15 -9.55 -7.90
C THR A 200 1.37 -10.85 -8.08
N LEU A 201 0.07 -10.79 -8.38
CA LEU A 201 -0.73 -11.98 -8.67
C LEU A 201 -0.24 -12.70 -9.93
N ALA A 202 0.09 -11.95 -10.99
CA ALA A 202 0.71 -12.52 -12.19
C ALA A 202 2.07 -13.13 -11.88
N GLU A 203 2.90 -12.45 -11.08
CA GLU A 203 4.22 -12.93 -10.68
C GLU A 203 4.16 -14.25 -9.89
N VAL A 204 3.21 -14.35 -8.94
CA VAL A 204 3.00 -15.55 -8.13
C VAL A 204 2.55 -16.73 -9.01
N ARG A 205 1.59 -16.50 -9.92
CA ARG A 205 1.11 -17.54 -10.85
C ARG A 205 2.20 -17.99 -11.82
N GLY A 206 2.98 -17.06 -12.37
CA GLY A 206 4.12 -17.37 -13.24
C GLY A 206 5.21 -18.19 -12.54
N ARG A 207 5.30 -18.12 -11.20
CA ARG A 207 6.29 -18.84 -10.38
C ARG A 207 5.77 -20.11 -9.72
N THR A 208 4.61 -20.62 -10.14
CA THR A 208 4.01 -21.86 -9.58
C THR A 208 5.01 -23.01 -9.51
N SER A 209 5.85 -23.20 -10.53
CA SER A 209 6.90 -24.23 -10.53
C SER A 209 7.86 -24.15 -9.34
N GLN A 210 8.28 -22.94 -8.94
CA GLN A 210 9.15 -22.76 -7.77
C GLN A 210 8.46 -23.16 -6.47
N HIS A 211 7.16 -22.84 -6.34
CA HIS A 211 6.36 -23.23 -5.19
C HIS A 211 6.23 -24.75 -5.07
N PHE A 212 5.88 -25.42 -6.18
CA PHE A 212 5.77 -26.89 -6.23
C PHE A 212 7.09 -27.57 -5.87
N ILE A 213 8.21 -27.11 -6.43
CA ILE A 213 9.54 -27.65 -6.12
C ILE A 213 9.84 -27.51 -4.63
N LYS A 214 9.56 -26.34 -4.04
CA LYS A 214 9.78 -26.13 -2.60
C LYS A 214 8.91 -27.06 -1.75
N VAL A 215 7.62 -27.18 -2.08
CA VAL A 215 6.69 -28.10 -1.39
C VAL A 215 7.19 -29.55 -1.40
N ALA A 216 7.70 -30.02 -2.55
CA ALA A 216 8.15 -31.41 -2.70
C ALA A 216 9.55 -31.71 -2.12
N THR A 217 10.38 -30.69 -1.90
CA THR A 217 11.79 -30.89 -1.52
C THR A 217 12.15 -30.37 -0.13
N THR A 218 11.29 -29.59 0.52
CA THR A 218 11.53 -29.07 1.86
C THR A 218 10.32 -29.27 2.76
N GLU A 219 10.59 -29.40 4.07
CA GLU A 219 9.58 -29.21 5.11
C GLU A 219 9.17 -27.72 5.20
N PRO A 220 7.96 -27.41 5.69
CA PRO A 220 7.58 -26.03 5.94
C PRO A 220 8.51 -25.40 6.99
N ASP A 221 9.00 -24.21 6.67
CA ASP A 221 9.84 -23.41 7.56
C ASP A 221 9.00 -22.36 8.33
N ASN A 222 9.62 -21.68 9.30
CA ASN A 222 8.94 -20.66 10.08
C ASN A 222 8.45 -19.50 9.20
N ALA A 223 9.14 -19.17 8.10
CA ALA A 223 8.72 -18.07 7.21
C ALA A 223 7.44 -18.42 6.45
N GLU A 224 7.18 -19.70 6.18
CA GLU A 224 5.92 -20.19 5.60
C GLU A 224 4.73 -20.07 6.55
N THR A 225 4.98 -20.03 7.86
CA THR A 225 3.95 -20.05 8.91
C THR A 225 3.87 -18.77 9.75
N THR A 226 4.84 -17.86 9.64
CA THR A 226 4.82 -16.54 10.29
C THR A 226 4.71 -15.40 9.29
N ILE A 227 3.87 -14.41 9.63
CA ILE A 227 3.63 -13.18 8.83
C ILE A 227 4.73 -12.12 9.08
N PHE A 228 5.71 -12.39 9.97
CA PHE A 228 6.64 -11.37 10.46
C PHE A 228 7.79 -11.04 9.52
N PHE A 229 7.92 -9.73 9.20
CA PHE A 229 9.13 -9.05 8.75
C PHE A 229 9.97 -9.71 7.65
N LEU A 230 9.38 -10.56 6.82
CA LEU A 230 10.11 -11.13 5.70
C LEU A 230 10.45 -10.02 4.71
N SER A 231 11.73 -9.64 4.71
CA SER A 231 12.32 -8.81 3.67
C SER A 231 12.54 -9.69 2.45
N LEU A 232 11.46 -9.93 1.71
CA LEU A 232 11.51 -10.72 0.49
C LEU A 232 12.23 -9.93 -0.60
N THR A 233 13.22 -10.57 -1.21
CA THR A 233 13.81 -10.08 -2.46
C THR A 233 12.84 -10.36 -3.61
N PRO A 234 12.91 -9.60 -4.73
CA PRO A 234 11.99 -9.80 -5.85
C PRO A 234 11.92 -11.24 -6.36
N ASP A 235 13.02 -11.98 -6.34
CA ASP A 235 13.19 -13.34 -6.85
C ASP A 235 12.71 -14.45 -5.89
N GLN A 236 12.47 -14.17 -4.61
CA GLN A 236 12.07 -15.20 -3.65
C GLN A 236 10.60 -15.62 -3.80
N PRO A 237 10.28 -16.93 -3.78
CA PRO A 237 8.90 -17.39 -3.72
C PRO A 237 8.22 -16.89 -2.44
N ARG A 238 6.95 -16.50 -2.54
CA ARG A 238 6.18 -16.02 -1.39
C ARG A 238 5.90 -17.19 -0.41
N PRO A 239 6.37 -17.11 0.85
CA PRO A 239 6.23 -18.24 1.78
C PRO A 239 4.78 -18.58 2.11
N SER A 240 3.91 -17.59 2.30
CA SER A 240 2.48 -17.79 2.53
C SER A 240 1.79 -18.55 1.38
N ILE A 241 2.14 -18.24 0.13
CA ILE A 241 1.63 -18.97 -1.04
C ILE A 241 2.19 -20.39 -1.10
N THR A 242 3.46 -20.58 -0.75
CA THR A 242 4.06 -21.93 -0.67
C THR A 242 3.36 -22.78 0.38
N TYR A 243 3.05 -22.19 1.54
CA TYR A 243 2.30 -22.85 2.60
C TYR A 243 0.88 -23.21 2.13
N ALA A 244 0.19 -22.30 1.45
CA ALA A 244 -1.13 -22.57 0.88
C ALA A 244 -1.08 -23.75 -0.10
N TRP A 245 -0.07 -23.81 -0.98
CA TRP A 245 0.14 -24.96 -1.88
C TRP A 245 0.37 -26.26 -1.13
N ARG A 246 1.17 -26.21 -0.05
CA ARG A 246 1.43 -27.39 0.79
C ARG A 246 0.14 -27.93 1.41
N GLN A 247 -0.70 -27.05 1.95
CA GLN A 247 -2.00 -27.43 2.53
C GLN A 247 -2.95 -28.00 1.48
N TYR A 248 -3.05 -27.32 0.34
CA TYR A 248 -3.89 -27.74 -0.77
C TYR A 248 -3.48 -29.13 -1.28
N ILE A 249 -2.21 -29.34 -1.59
CA ILE A 249 -1.72 -30.65 -2.04
C ILE A 249 -1.96 -31.72 -0.98
N ALA A 250 -1.73 -31.44 0.31
CA ALA A 250 -1.96 -32.40 1.38
C ALA A 250 -3.43 -32.85 1.47
N GLN A 251 -4.39 -31.95 1.25
CA GLN A 251 -5.83 -32.25 1.21
C GLN A 251 -6.23 -33.10 0.00
N HIS A 252 -5.50 -32.95 -1.11
CA HIS A 252 -5.70 -33.64 -2.37
C HIS A 252 -4.76 -34.85 -2.59
N ASN A 253 -3.95 -35.22 -1.58
CA ASN A 253 -2.90 -36.23 -1.72
C ASN A 253 -3.44 -37.67 -1.58
N PHE A 254 -4.25 -38.10 -2.55
CA PHE A 254 -4.78 -39.47 -2.62
C PHE A 254 -4.92 -39.94 -4.08
N SER A 255 -4.76 -41.26 -4.30
CA SER A 255 -4.64 -41.84 -5.65
C SER A 255 -5.81 -41.53 -6.60
N ALA A 256 -7.04 -41.40 -6.09
CA ALA A 256 -8.22 -41.13 -6.91
C ALA A 256 -8.46 -39.63 -7.23
N ASP A 257 -7.60 -38.72 -6.78
CA ASP A 257 -7.75 -37.29 -7.08
C ASP A 257 -7.49 -37.02 -8.59
N PRO A 258 -8.37 -36.27 -9.28
CA PRO A 258 -8.27 -36.06 -10.72
C PRO A 258 -7.07 -35.20 -11.17
N VAL A 259 -6.37 -34.57 -10.23
CA VAL A 259 -5.16 -33.78 -10.52
C VAL A 259 -3.95 -34.34 -9.78
N PHE A 260 -4.08 -34.62 -8.49
CA PHE A 260 -2.98 -35.03 -7.61
C PHE A 260 -2.91 -36.54 -7.38
N GLY A 261 -3.74 -37.36 -8.04
CA GLY A 261 -3.60 -38.82 -8.07
C GLY A 261 -2.22 -39.29 -8.58
N PRO A 262 -1.74 -38.82 -9.74
CA PRO A 262 -0.40 -39.12 -10.23
C PRO A 262 0.72 -38.61 -9.30
N TRP A 263 0.52 -37.44 -8.67
CA TRP A 263 1.43 -36.92 -7.66
C TRP A 263 1.56 -37.89 -6.48
N TYR A 264 0.44 -38.31 -5.90
CA TYR A 264 0.41 -39.27 -4.80
C TYR A 264 1.13 -40.57 -5.15
N ASP A 265 0.83 -41.13 -6.32
CA ASP A 265 1.43 -42.38 -6.79
C ASP A 265 2.94 -42.24 -6.97
N LEU A 266 3.40 -41.20 -7.67
CA LEU A 266 4.82 -40.99 -8.01
C LEU A 266 5.68 -40.59 -6.81
N MET A 267 5.11 -39.89 -5.82
CA MET A 267 5.81 -39.57 -4.58
C MET A 267 6.05 -40.82 -3.72
N LYS A 268 5.24 -41.87 -3.89
CA LYS A 268 5.41 -43.15 -3.20
C LYS A 268 6.33 -44.09 -3.97
N GLU A 269 6.08 -44.24 -5.27
CA GLU A 269 6.84 -45.12 -6.18
C GLU A 269 6.97 -44.42 -7.54
N PRO A 270 8.19 -44.17 -8.05
CA PRO A 270 8.41 -43.43 -9.31
C PRO A 270 8.14 -44.30 -10.55
N VAL A 271 6.94 -44.88 -10.64
CA VAL A 271 6.50 -45.75 -11.74
C VAL A 271 5.29 -45.11 -12.41
N LEU A 272 5.42 -44.81 -13.71
CA LEU A 272 4.33 -44.24 -14.50
C LEU A 272 3.17 -45.22 -14.67
N ARG A 273 1.93 -44.76 -14.45
CA ARG A 273 0.70 -45.57 -14.59
C ARG A 273 -0.35 -44.85 -15.47
N PRO A 274 -0.03 -44.51 -16.73
CA PRO A 274 -0.86 -43.62 -17.54
C PRO A 274 -2.27 -44.15 -17.78
N GLN A 275 -2.44 -45.47 -17.97
CA GLN A 275 -3.79 -46.03 -18.16
C GLN A 275 -4.64 -45.94 -16.89
N HIS A 276 -4.04 -46.21 -15.73
CA HIS A 276 -4.70 -46.08 -14.44
C HIS A 276 -5.18 -44.64 -14.18
N TRP A 277 -4.33 -43.66 -14.46
CA TRP A 277 -4.66 -42.24 -14.30
C TRP A 277 -5.78 -41.80 -15.26
N ARG A 278 -5.79 -42.30 -16.51
CA ARG A 278 -6.93 -42.05 -17.43
C ARG A 278 -8.23 -42.62 -16.89
N ASP A 279 -8.19 -43.83 -16.35
CA ASP A 279 -9.39 -44.49 -15.79
C ASP A 279 -9.93 -43.74 -14.56
N GLN A 280 -9.08 -42.95 -13.88
CA GLN A 280 -9.45 -42.07 -12.75
C GLN A 280 -9.90 -40.66 -13.19
N GLY A 281 -9.88 -40.35 -14.48
CA GLY A 281 -10.30 -39.05 -15.01
C GLY A 281 -9.23 -37.94 -14.91
N VAL A 282 -7.96 -38.30 -14.82
CA VAL A 282 -6.85 -37.32 -14.85
C VAL A 282 -6.73 -36.70 -16.24
N ASP A 283 -6.50 -35.38 -16.29
CA ASP A 283 -6.34 -34.62 -17.54
C ASP A 283 -5.19 -35.19 -18.41
N ASP A 284 -5.49 -35.46 -19.69
CA ASP A 284 -4.54 -36.08 -20.63
C ASP A 284 -3.26 -35.23 -20.83
N ARG A 285 -3.32 -33.90 -20.68
CA ARG A 285 -2.15 -33.02 -20.80
C ARG A 285 -1.16 -33.27 -19.66
N LEU A 286 -1.67 -33.51 -18.45
CA LEU A 286 -0.85 -33.84 -17.29
C LEU A 286 -0.21 -35.22 -17.45
N ILE A 287 -0.99 -36.22 -17.89
CA ILE A 287 -0.47 -37.55 -18.18
C ILE A 287 0.61 -37.48 -19.26
N ALA A 288 0.37 -36.75 -20.35
CA ALA A 288 1.33 -36.58 -21.43
C ALA A 288 2.62 -35.90 -20.96
N ALA A 289 2.53 -34.86 -20.13
CA ALA A 289 3.69 -34.17 -19.57
C ALA A 289 4.52 -35.11 -18.67
N LEU A 290 3.87 -35.89 -17.80
CA LEU A 290 4.54 -36.87 -16.94
C LEU A 290 5.21 -38.00 -17.73
N VAL A 291 4.53 -38.50 -18.77
CA VAL A 291 5.09 -39.55 -19.66
C VAL A 291 6.29 -39.02 -20.45
N ALA A 292 6.22 -37.78 -20.94
CA ALA A 292 7.32 -37.17 -21.68
C ALA A 292 8.55 -36.91 -20.80
N ALA A 293 8.34 -36.50 -19.54
CA ALA A 293 9.42 -36.16 -18.62
C ALA A 293 10.03 -37.37 -17.89
N THR A 294 9.27 -38.47 -17.72
CA THR A 294 9.69 -39.67 -16.97
C THR A 294 10.29 -39.38 -15.58
N PRO A 295 9.61 -38.61 -14.71
CA PRO A 295 10.17 -38.11 -13.46
C PRO A 295 10.60 -39.24 -12.53
N GLN A 296 11.77 -39.08 -11.88
CA GLN A 296 12.34 -40.10 -10.98
C GLN A 296 12.44 -39.63 -9.53
N THR A 297 12.44 -38.32 -9.30
CA THR A 297 12.55 -37.71 -7.97
C THR A 297 11.32 -36.86 -7.65
N PRO A 298 11.04 -36.57 -6.36
CA PRO A 298 10.00 -35.62 -5.97
C PRO A 298 10.14 -34.25 -6.65
N ARG A 299 11.38 -33.81 -6.87
CA ARG A 299 11.67 -32.56 -7.59
C ARG A 299 11.23 -32.63 -9.05
N ASP A 300 11.45 -33.75 -9.73
CA ASP A 300 11.06 -33.91 -11.13
C ASP A 300 9.53 -33.89 -11.28
N VAL A 301 8.82 -34.63 -10.42
CA VAL A 301 7.34 -34.61 -10.37
C VAL A 301 6.84 -33.18 -10.16
N ALA A 302 7.41 -32.48 -9.18
CA ALA A 302 7.08 -31.08 -8.89
C ALA A 302 7.34 -30.13 -10.07
N THR A 303 8.44 -30.32 -10.77
CA THR A 303 8.81 -29.50 -11.93
C THR A 303 7.81 -29.72 -13.07
N VAL A 304 7.41 -30.97 -13.35
CA VAL A 304 6.42 -31.26 -14.41
C VAL A 304 5.07 -30.62 -14.13
N TYR A 305 4.55 -30.77 -12.90
CA TYR A 305 3.28 -30.13 -12.51
C TYR A 305 3.38 -28.60 -12.60
N GLY A 306 4.44 -28.06 -12.00
CA GLY A 306 4.70 -26.63 -11.96
C GLY A 306 4.79 -25.99 -13.35
N ASP A 307 5.62 -26.56 -14.22
CA ASP A 307 5.87 -26.06 -15.56
C ASP A 307 4.64 -26.20 -16.44
N LEU A 308 3.86 -27.29 -16.31
CA LEU A 308 2.60 -27.44 -17.02
C LEU A 308 1.61 -26.34 -16.65
N LEU A 309 1.34 -26.14 -15.35
CA LEU A 309 0.41 -25.12 -14.87
C LEU A 309 0.86 -23.71 -15.24
N THR A 310 2.15 -23.39 -15.04
CA THR A 310 2.73 -22.12 -15.47
C THR A 310 2.58 -21.93 -16.98
N SER A 311 2.84 -22.94 -17.80
CA SER A 311 2.74 -22.83 -19.26
C SER A 311 1.30 -22.60 -19.74
N ILE A 312 0.31 -23.25 -19.12
CA ILE A 312 -1.12 -23.05 -19.43
C ILE A 312 -1.50 -21.60 -19.17
N TYR A 313 -1.07 -21.03 -18.05
CA TYR A 313 -1.36 -19.64 -17.66
C TYR A 313 -0.59 -18.61 -18.51
N GLU A 314 0.71 -18.81 -18.76
CA GLU A 314 1.58 -17.82 -19.39
C GLU A 314 1.45 -17.78 -20.91
N LYS A 315 1.16 -18.92 -21.57
CA LYS A 315 1.15 -19.01 -23.03
C LYS A 315 0.20 -18.01 -23.71
N PRO A 316 -1.07 -17.84 -23.28
CA PRO A 316 -1.95 -16.83 -23.86
C PRO A 316 -1.43 -15.39 -23.67
N ARG A 317 -0.73 -15.10 -22.57
CA ARG A 317 -0.14 -13.79 -22.31
C ARG A 317 1.04 -13.53 -23.24
N ILE A 318 1.97 -14.47 -23.32
CA ILE A 318 3.17 -14.38 -24.19
C ILE A 318 2.79 -14.13 -25.64
N LEU A 319 1.82 -14.88 -26.19
CA LEU A 319 1.39 -14.70 -27.58
C LEU A 319 0.72 -13.33 -27.80
N ARG A 320 -0.06 -12.81 -26.83
CA ARG A 320 -0.67 -11.48 -26.92
C ARG A 320 0.36 -10.35 -26.82
N ASP A 321 1.37 -10.51 -25.97
CA ASP A 321 2.48 -9.56 -25.84
C ASP A 321 3.28 -9.51 -27.15
N GLU A 322 3.57 -10.67 -27.75
CA GLU A 322 4.21 -10.78 -29.07
C GLU A 322 3.34 -10.14 -30.17
N LEU A 323 2.02 -10.38 -30.16
CA LEU A 323 1.09 -9.80 -31.12
C LEU A 323 1.10 -8.27 -31.03
N THR A 324 1.04 -7.74 -29.82
CA THR A 324 1.08 -6.29 -29.57
C THR A 324 2.39 -5.68 -30.08
N SER A 325 3.53 -6.36 -29.83
CA SER A 325 4.84 -5.92 -30.30
C SER A 325 4.95 -5.91 -31.82
N LEU A 326 4.44 -6.94 -32.50
CA LEU A 326 4.44 -7.02 -33.97
C LEU A 326 3.49 -6.00 -34.60
N LEU A 327 2.33 -5.73 -33.99
CA LEU A 327 1.39 -4.71 -34.44
C LEU A 327 2.00 -3.30 -34.35
N GLU A 328 2.71 -2.99 -33.27
CA GLU A 328 3.46 -1.73 -33.17
C GLU A 328 4.60 -1.68 -34.20
N THR A 329 5.38 -2.75 -34.35
CA THR A 329 6.44 -2.83 -35.39
C THR A 329 5.89 -2.56 -36.80
N ARG A 330 4.74 -3.16 -37.13
CA ARG A 330 4.04 -2.97 -38.41
C ARG A 330 3.59 -1.53 -38.61
N LYS A 331 3.04 -0.88 -37.57
CA LYS A 331 2.57 0.52 -37.60
C LYS A 331 3.70 1.52 -37.86
N LEU A 332 4.94 1.15 -37.56
CA LEU A 332 6.12 2.01 -37.69
C LEU A 332 6.82 1.89 -39.06
N LEU A 333 6.66 0.78 -39.78
CA LEU A 333 7.30 0.55 -41.08
C LEU A 333 6.72 1.42 -42.22
N GLY A 334 7.60 1.94 -43.09
CA GLY A 334 7.23 2.72 -44.28
C GLY A 334 7.10 4.24 -44.09
N LYS A 335 7.42 4.75 -42.89
CA LYS A 335 7.52 6.19 -42.64
C LYS A 335 8.75 6.77 -43.35
N GLN A 336 8.57 7.84 -44.13
CA GLN A 336 9.64 8.56 -44.84
C GLN A 336 10.38 9.58 -43.96
N SER A 337 10.18 9.50 -42.65
CA SER A 337 10.76 10.42 -41.70
C SER A 337 11.26 9.67 -40.47
N LEU A 338 12.55 9.85 -40.16
CA LEU A 338 13.20 9.31 -38.97
C LEU A 338 13.16 10.35 -37.85
N ASN A 339 12.54 9.99 -36.74
CA ASN A 339 12.42 10.82 -35.56
C ASN A 339 13.74 10.83 -34.77
N LEU A 340 14.35 12.01 -34.59
CA LEU A 340 15.60 12.14 -33.84
C LEU A 340 15.43 11.80 -32.34
N SER A 341 14.24 12.06 -31.79
CA SER A 341 13.90 11.70 -30.41
C SER A 341 13.91 10.19 -30.19
N ASP A 342 13.54 9.42 -31.21
CA ASP A 342 13.60 7.95 -31.18
C ASP A 342 15.05 7.46 -31.24
N ILE A 343 15.88 8.11 -32.06
CA ILE A 343 17.30 7.78 -32.19
C ILE A 343 18.03 7.95 -30.86
N ILE A 344 17.81 9.06 -30.15
CA ILE A 344 18.49 9.35 -28.87
C ILE A 344 18.11 8.36 -27.77
N THR A 345 16.87 7.85 -27.83
CA THR A 345 16.33 6.87 -26.88
C THR A 345 16.73 5.43 -27.23
N GLY A 346 17.68 5.24 -28.15
CA GLY A 346 18.23 3.95 -28.55
C GLY A 346 17.48 3.26 -29.70
N GLY A 347 16.45 3.92 -30.25
CA GLY A 347 15.70 3.46 -31.41
C GLY A 347 16.41 3.71 -32.74
N ASP A 348 15.75 3.37 -33.83
CA ASP A 348 16.26 3.48 -35.20
C ASP A 348 15.70 4.68 -35.98
N GLY A 349 14.91 5.53 -35.32
CA GLY A 349 14.19 6.65 -35.92
C GLY A 349 12.74 6.33 -36.25
N LEU A 350 12.28 5.09 -36.09
CA LEU A 350 10.93 4.68 -36.47
C LEU A 350 9.96 4.60 -35.30
N GLY A 351 10.40 4.78 -34.05
CA GLY A 351 9.52 4.83 -32.87
C GLY A 351 9.63 3.63 -31.92
N ILE A 352 10.78 2.95 -31.92
CA ILE A 352 11.07 1.77 -31.09
C ILE A 352 11.97 2.08 -29.87
N GLY A 353 12.43 3.32 -29.73
CA GLY A 353 13.24 3.79 -28.63
C GLY A 353 12.41 3.92 -27.34
N ASP A 354 13.05 3.66 -26.19
CA ASP A 354 12.42 3.81 -24.88
C ASP A 354 12.46 5.29 -24.49
N SER A 355 11.30 5.95 -24.48
CA SER A 355 11.16 7.39 -24.21
C SER A 355 11.71 7.84 -22.85
N ASP A 356 11.92 6.91 -21.91
CA ASP A 356 12.52 7.22 -20.62
C ASP A 356 14.07 7.30 -20.68
N LEU A 357 14.69 6.92 -21.80
CA LEU A 357 16.15 6.93 -21.96
C LEU A 357 16.67 8.27 -22.50
N GLY A 358 17.92 8.58 -22.15
CA GLY A 358 18.66 9.72 -22.63
C GLY A 358 20.17 9.43 -22.66
N ILE A 359 20.95 10.44 -23.05
CA ILE A 359 22.41 10.36 -23.17
C ILE A 359 23.05 11.26 -22.14
N HIS A 360 23.93 10.68 -21.33
CA HIS A 360 24.67 11.40 -20.30
C HIS A 360 25.68 12.36 -20.95
N PRO A 361 25.65 13.67 -20.64
CA PRO A 361 26.37 14.71 -21.39
C PRO A 361 27.89 14.64 -21.31
N SER A 362 28.44 13.96 -20.30
CA SER A 362 29.90 13.81 -20.12
C SER A 362 30.46 12.41 -20.33
N THR A 363 29.61 11.38 -20.43
CA THR A 363 30.09 9.99 -20.56
C THR A 363 29.59 9.31 -21.82
N GLY A 364 28.60 9.89 -22.51
CA GLY A 364 27.94 9.26 -23.66
C GLY A 364 27.11 8.03 -23.31
N GLY A 365 27.00 7.68 -22.02
CA GLY A 365 26.26 6.53 -21.54
C GLY A 365 24.74 6.72 -21.65
N ILE A 366 24.03 5.60 -21.84
CA ILE A 366 22.56 5.56 -21.83
C ILE A 366 22.08 5.61 -20.38
N VAL A 367 21.20 6.56 -20.07
CA VAL A 367 20.68 6.83 -18.73
C VAL A 367 19.17 6.93 -18.75
N LYS A 368 18.50 6.69 -17.61
CA LYS A 368 17.03 6.72 -17.50
C LYS A 368 16.55 7.94 -16.69
N GLY A 369 15.48 8.59 -17.14
CA GLY A 369 14.82 9.71 -16.46
C GLY A 369 15.45 11.07 -16.73
N SER A 370 15.23 12.02 -15.83
CA SER A 370 15.83 13.36 -15.85
C SER A 370 16.69 13.58 -14.61
N THR A 371 17.60 14.55 -14.67
CA THR A 371 18.42 14.93 -13.51
C THR A 371 18.50 16.44 -13.32
N GLY A 372 19.09 16.85 -12.19
CA GLY A 372 19.46 18.22 -11.89
C GLY A 372 20.78 18.61 -12.56
N PHE A 373 21.64 19.31 -11.84
CA PHE A 373 22.95 19.72 -12.35
C PHE A 373 23.88 18.51 -12.47
N VAL A 374 24.55 18.39 -13.60
CA VAL A 374 25.58 17.36 -13.85
C VAL A 374 26.94 18.05 -13.86
N GLU A 375 27.72 17.80 -12.81
CA GLU A 375 29.11 18.23 -12.72
C GLU A 375 29.98 17.37 -13.65
N VAL A 376 30.84 18.02 -14.45
CA VAL A 376 31.71 17.32 -15.41
C VAL A 376 33.15 17.40 -14.91
N GLU A 377 33.71 16.25 -14.52
CA GLU A 377 35.06 16.16 -13.98
C GLU A 377 36.14 16.60 -15.00
N ASN A 378 35.95 16.27 -16.28
CA ASN A 378 36.89 16.56 -17.37
C ASN A 378 36.17 17.26 -18.53
N PRO A 379 35.89 18.57 -18.44
CA PRO A 379 35.38 19.32 -19.58
C PRO A 379 36.42 19.39 -20.71
N ASP A 380 35.98 19.83 -21.89
CA ASP A 380 36.73 19.82 -23.16
C ASP A 380 37.00 18.42 -23.75
N VAL A 381 36.59 17.34 -23.08
CA VAL A 381 36.78 15.95 -23.55
C VAL A 381 35.56 15.48 -24.36
N PHE A 382 35.82 14.92 -25.54
CA PHE A 382 34.81 14.20 -26.33
C PHE A 382 34.60 12.79 -25.78
N SER A 383 33.36 12.45 -25.49
CA SER A 383 32.97 11.13 -24.97
C SER A 383 32.11 10.39 -25.97
N GLN A 384 32.63 9.28 -26.49
CA GLN A 384 31.95 8.44 -27.47
C GLN A 384 30.71 7.79 -26.86
N SER A 385 29.58 7.77 -27.60
CA SER A 385 28.36 7.14 -27.11
C SER A 385 28.34 5.63 -27.36
N LYS A 386 27.58 4.91 -26.54
CA LYS A 386 27.22 3.51 -26.80
C LYS A 386 26.04 3.36 -27.77
N ASN A 387 25.34 4.45 -28.07
CA ASN A 387 24.26 4.46 -29.05
C ASN A 387 24.86 4.46 -30.47
N LYS A 388 24.54 3.47 -31.29
CA LYS A 388 25.11 3.27 -32.63
C LYS A 388 24.87 4.41 -33.63
N TYR A 389 23.92 5.31 -33.36
CA TYR A 389 23.58 6.45 -34.23
C TYR A 389 24.05 7.80 -33.68
N VAL A 390 24.63 7.80 -32.47
CA VAL A 390 25.22 8.98 -31.84
C VAL A 390 26.72 8.74 -31.72
N ASP A 391 27.51 9.57 -32.39
CA ASP A 391 28.97 9.47 -32.32
C ASP A 391 29.46 9.76 -30.90
N GLY A 392 28.94 10.83 -30.28
CA GLY A 392 29.26 11.15 -28.90
C GLY A 392 28.78 12.53 -28.45
N VAL A 393 29.25 12.92 -27.27
CA VAL A 393 28.86 14.14 -26.57
C VAL A 393 30.09 14.83 -25.96
N PHE A 394 29.96 16.12 -25.68
CA PHE A 394 31.04 16.91 -25.06
C PHE A 394 30.47 18.11 -24.29
N VAL A 395 31.24 18.60 -23.32
CA VAL A 395 30.95 19.81 -22.55
C VAL A 395 32.16 20.75 -22.63
N PRO A 396 32.06 21.88 -23.36
CA PRO A 396 33.17 22.80 -23.56
C PRO A 396 33.37 23.73 -22.35
N GLN A 397 34.63 24.05 -22.04
CA GLN A 397 35.04 25.02 -21.01
C GLN A 397 36.13 26.00 -21.49
N LYS A 398 37.02 25.61 -22.41
CA LYS A 398 38.09 26.48 -22.92
C LYS A 398 37.74 27.06 -24.29
N LEU A 399 38.17 28.31 -24.52
CA LEU A 399 37.89 29.08 -25.74
C LEU A 399 38.74 28.67 -26.96
N ASP A 400 39.77 27.82 -26.77
CA ASP A 400 40.78 27.57 -27.79
C ASP A 400 40.33 26.56 -28.84
N LYS A 401 40.09 25.29 -28.45
CA LYS A 401 39.81 24.18 -29.37
C LYS A 401 39.04 23.05 -28.67
N GLN A 402 37.89 22.66 -29.23
CA GLN A 402 37.04 21.57 -28.75
C GLN A 402 37.00 20.42 -29.77
N VAL A 403 37.26 19.19 -29.33
CA VAL A 403 37.04 17.98 -30.15
C VAL A 403 35.57 17.62 -30.14
N ILE A 404 34.97 17.38 -31.30
CA ILE A 404 33.51 17.18 -31.45
C ILE A 404 33.12 15.86 -32.10
N THR A 405 34.08 15.06 -32.55
CA THR A 405 33.82 13.73 -33.13
C THR A 405 34.84 12.70 -32.66
N SER A 406 34.49 11.42 -32.78
CA SER A 406 35.40 10.28 -32.53
C SER A 406 36.58 10.24 -33.50
N THR A 407 36.42 10.82 -34.70
CA THR A 407 37.48 10.97 -35.71
C THR A 407 38.45 12.12 -35.42
N GLY A 408 38.19 12.91 -34.38
CA GLY A 408 39.07 14.00 -33.95
C GLY A 408 38.84 15.34 -34.66
N LEU A 409 37.67 15.55 -35.29
CA LEU A 409 37.31 16.87 -35.82
C LEU A 409 37.15 17.86 -34.67
N THR A 410 37.56 19.10 -34.92
CA THR A 410 37.62 20.14 -33.89
C THR A 410 36.97 21.43 -34.34
N ILE A 411 36.42 22.18 -33.39
CA ILE A 411 35.91 23.53 -33.56
C ILE A 411 36.65 24.49 -32.62
N ASP A 412 36.78 25.75 -33.02
CA ASP A 412 37.47 26.79 -32.26
C ASP A 412 36.46 27.85 -31.76
N GLY A 413 36.79 28.59 -30.69
CA GLY A 413 36.03 29.78 -30.27
C GLY A 413 34.68 29.50 -29.63
N VAL A 414 34.55 28.44 -28.82
CA VAL A 414 33.30 28.07 -28.14
C VAL A 414 33.08 28.94 -26.88
N PRO A 415 32.02 29.76 -26.79
CA PRO A 415 31.90 30.81 -25.79
C PRO A 415 31.39 30.30 -24.43
N THR A 416 32.16 29.46 -23.73
CA THR A 416 31.77 28.93 -22.41
C THR A 416 32.93 29.00 -21.41
N ASN A 417 32.61 29.14 -20.12
CA ASN A 417 33.57 29.12 -19.00
C ASN A 417 33.12 28.21 -17.85
N LEU A 418 32.17 27.30 -18.12
CA LEU A 418 31.50 26.48 -17.13
C LEU A 418 31.95 25.02 -17.22
N SER A 419 32.11 24.39 -16.07
CA SER A 419 32.57 22.99 -15.93
C SER A 419 31.44 21.96 -15.87
N GLY A 420 30.20 22.33 -16.21
CA GLY A 420 29.06 21.42 -16.09
C GLY A 420 27.83 21.89 -16.85
N SER A 421 26.80 21.04 -16.85
CA SER A 421 25.53 21.35 -17.53
C SER A 421 24.36 20.68 -16.82
N TRP A 422 23.16 21.22 -16.98
CA TRP A 422 21.94 20.65 -16.41
C TRP A 422 21.37 19.56 -17.30
N ASP A 423 20.75 18.56 -16.67
CA ASP A 423 19.99 17.47 -17.29
C ASP A 423 20.77 16.62 -18.34
N TYR A 424 20.13 15.54 -18.79
CA TYR A 424 20.62 14.71 -19.89
C TYR A 424 20.22 15.26 -21.26
N VAL A 425 20.82 14.74 -22.34
CA VAL A 425 20.24 14.91 -23.68
C VAL A 425 19.13 13.88 -23.81
N ARG A 426 17.87 14.32 -23.87
CA ARG A 426 16.71 13.41 -23.70
C ARG A 426 15.58 13.68 -24.69
N SER A 427 14.74 12.67 -24.85
CA SER A 427 13.41 12.82 -25.43
C SER A 427 12.47 13.54 -24.47
N GLY A 428 11.67 14.48 -24.99
CA GLY A 428 10.73 15.27 -24.20
C GLY A 428 11.36 16.51 -23.56
N PRO A 429 10.59 17.27 -22.77
CA PRO A 429 11.01 18.60 -22.29
C PRO A 429 12.13 18.55 -21.25
N PRO A 430 13.08 19.50 -21.20
CA PRO A 430 14.16 19.50 -20.21
C PRO A 430 13.63 19.66 -18.79
N SER A 431 14.34 19.21 -17.76
CA SER A 431 13.95 19.48 -16.37
C SER A 431 13.89 20.99 -16.08
N GLY A 432 12.90 21.41 -15.29
CA GLY A 432 12.72 22.82 -14.87
C GLY A 432 12.22 23.79 -15.94
N TYR A 433 11.67 23.31 -17.06
CA TYR A 433 11.08 24.16 -18.11
C TYR A 433 9.92 25.03 -17.61
N SER A 434 9.68 26.16 -18.27
CA SER A 434 8.55 27.07 -17.96
C SER A 434 7.41 27.01 -18.99
N SER A 435 7.71 26.65 -20.24
CA SER A 435 6.69 26.45 -21.29
C SER A 435 7.18 25.42 -22.29
N THR A 436 6.34 24.48 -22.70
CA THR A 436 6.63 23.55 -23.81
C THR A 436 6.04 23.99 -25.13
N THR A 437 5.45 25.20 -25.15
CA THR A 437 4.75 25.75 -26.31
C THR A 437 5.58 26.83 -26.99
N ILE A 438 5.79 26.67 -28.30
CA ILE A 438 6.46 27.65 -29.18
C ILE A 438 5.60 27.79 -30.44
N ASP A 439 5.31 29.03 -30.84
CA ASP A 439 4.40 29.33 -31.97
C ASP A 439 3.06 28.60 -31.89
N ALA A 440 2.48 28.55 -30.68
CA ALA A 440 1.24 27.83 -30.37
C ALA A 440 1.29 26.29 -30.54
N ILE A 441 2.46 25.71 -30.79
CA ILE A 441 2.69 24.27 -30.87
C ILE A 441 3.31 23.79 -29.57
N ASN A 442 2.65 22.84 -28.89
CA ASN A 442 3.18 22.20 -27.69
C ASN A 442 3.97 20.94 -28.08
N TYR A 443 5.30 20.98 -27.94
CA TYR A 443 6.19 19.89 -28.33
C TYR A 443 6.34 18.77 -27.29
N SER A 444 5.68 18.90 -26.13
CA SER A 444 5.65 17.85 -25.10
C SER A 444 4.50 16.87 -25.23
N VAL A 445 3.61 17.06 -26.22
CA VAL A 445 2.43 16.24 -26.44
C VAL A 445 2.33 15.82 -27.90
N ALA A 446 1.85 14.59 -28.14
CA ALA A 446 1.58 14.09 -29.47
C ALA A 446 0.56 15.01 -30.20
N PRO A 447 0.69 15.19 -31.53
CA PRO A 447 1.59 14.48 -32.45
C PRO A 447 3.01 15.05 -32.52
N HIS A 448 3.34 16.08 -31.73
CA HIS A 448 4.65 16.73 -31.74
C HIS A 448 5.60 16.09 -30.73
N TRP A 449 6.89 16.32 -30.91
CA TRP A 449 7.93 15.85 -29.99
C TRP A 449 9.09 16.83 -29.92
N CYS A 450 9.93 16.68 -28.91
CA CYS A 450 11.19 17.41 -28.85
C CYS A 450 12.35 16.56 -28.35
N VAL A 451 13.55 16.98 -28.75
CA VAL A 451 14.79 16.63 -28.09
C VAL A 451 15.20 17.82 -27.24
N ALA A 452 15.44 17.61 -25.95
CA ALA A 452 15.88 18.65 -25.05
C ALA A 452 17.39 18.62 -24.83
N LEU A 453 17.99 19.81 -24.86
CA LEU A 453 19.38 20.06 -24.50
C LEU A 453 19.44 21.32 -23.64
N HIS A 454 19.94 21.19 -22.42
CA HIS A 454 20.31 22.37 -21.65
C HIS A 454 21.64 22.96 -22.16
N ALA A 455 21.82 24.27 -22.03
CA ALA A 455 23.06 24.92 -22.46
C ALA A 455 24.32 24.37 -21.80
N ASN A 456 25.45 24.61 -22.48
CA ASN A 456 26.78 24.11 -22.20
C ASN A 456 26.97 22.61 -22.50
N LYS A 457 26.42 22.12 -23.62
CA LYS A 457 26.74 20.78 -24.13
C LYS A 457 26.59 20.68 -25.64
N GLY A 458 27.31 19.74 -26.23
CA GLY A 458 27.15 19.34 -27.61
C GLY A 458 26.90 17.84 -27.77
N ILE A 459 26.19 17.50 -28.86
CA ILE A 459 25.93 16.13 -29.29
C ILE A 459 26.22 15.99 -30.78
N THR A 460 26.87 14.90 -31.17
CA THR A 460 27.21 14.57 -32.56
C THR A 460 26.52 13.28 -32.96
N PHE A 461 25.80 13.31 -34.09
CA PHE A 461 25.15 12.15 -34.71
C PHE A 461 26.03 11.58 -35.82
N ASP A 462 26.12 10.25 -35.90
CA ASP A 462 26.77 9.55 -37.01
C ASP A 462 25.72 9.17 -38.06
N LEU A 463 25.85 9.77 -39.24
CA LEU A 463 24.92 9.60 -40.35
C LEU A 463 25.20 8.33 -41.17
N ALA A 464 26.38 7.73 -41.06
CA ALA A 464 26.73 6.56 -41.86
C ALA A 464 25.92 5.30 -41.46
N PRO A 465 25.82 4.92 -40.17
CA PRO A 465 24.97 3.81 -39.74
C PRO A 465 23.48 4.04 -40.03
N LEU A 466 23.02 5.29 -40.00
CA LEU A 466 21.64 5.64 -40.39
C LEU A 466 21.40 5.39 -41.88
N ARG A 467 22.31 5.83 -42.75
CA ARG A 467 22.22 5.58 -44.19
C ARG A 467 22.32 4.10 -44.55
N GLU A 468 23.21 3.36 -43.88
CA GLU A 468 23.37 1.92 -44.11
C GLU A 468 22.11 1.16 -43.71
N PHE A 469 21.61 1.39 -42.49
CA PHE A 469 20.46 0.67 -41.95
C PHE A 469 19.17 0.94 -42.74
N HIS A 470 18.97 2.18 -43.18
CA HIS A 470 17.76 2.61 -43.89
C HIS A 470 17.94 2.69 -45.42
N SER A 471 19.11 2.36 -45.95
CA SER A 471 19.40 2.26 -47.39
C SER A 471 19.03 3.51 -48.21
N PHE A 472 19.41 4.71 -47.74
CA PHE A 472 19.15 5.97 -48.47
C PHE A 472 20.43 6.79 -48.69
N GLN A 473 20.47 7.59 -49.75
CA GLN A 473 21.64 8.43 -50.08
C GLN A 473 21.48 9.90 -49.71
N LYS A 474 20.29 10.48 -49.93
CA LYS A 474 19.99 11.89 -49.62
C LYS A 474 19.00 11.95 -48.47
N MET A 475 19.23 12.90 -47.56
CA MET A 475 18.27 13.23 -46.50
C MET A 475 18.26 14.72 -46.24
N THR A 476 17.13 15.22 -45.79
CA THR A 476 17.03 16.56 -45.22
C THR A 476 16.82 16.48 -43.72
N PHE A 477 17.66 17.14 -42.95
CA PHE A 477 17.37 17.39 -41.54
C PHE A 477 16.42 18.58 -41.39
N LYS A 478 15.37 18.43 -40.59
CA LYS A 478 14.45 19.49 -40.21
C LYS A 478 14.22 19.52 -38.70
N THR A 479 14.11 20.72 -38.14
CA THR A 479 13.69 20.94 -36.75
C THR A 479 13.21 22.38 -36.58
N VAL A 480 12.52 22.67 -35.48
CA VAL A 480 12.32 24.02 -34.96
C VAL A 480 13.18 24.18 -33.70
N ILE A 481 14.13 25.12 -33.70
CA ILE A 481 14.89 25.46 -32.49
C ILE A 481 14.03 26.35 -31.61
N GLY A 482 13.99 26.02 -30.32
CA GLY A 482 13.17 26.69 -29.34
C GLY A 482 13.86 26.88 -28.00
N HIS A 483 13.43 27.89 -27.25
CA HIS A 483 13.89 28.11 -25.87
C HIS A 483 12.70 28.13 -24.91
N VAL A 484 12.64 27.12 -24.04
CA VAL A 484 11.48 26.76 -23.19
C VAL A 484 11.59 27.25 -21.74
N GLY A 485 12.56 28.13 -21.48
CA GLY A 485 12.79 28.73 -20.17
C GLY A 485 11.81 29.82 -19.81
N GLU A 486 12.05 30.45 -18.67
CA GLU A 486 11.19 31.52 -18.15
C GLU A 486 11.40 32.80 -18.98
N LYS A 487 10.30 33.38 -19.45
CA LYS A 487 10.32 34.57 -20.31
C LYS A 487 11.08 35.73 -19.65
N GLY A 488 12.11 36.24 -20.33
CA GLY A 488 12.91 37.38 -19.87
C GLY A 488 13.97 37.04 -18.82
N LYS A 489 14.21 35.76 -18.52
CA LYS A 489 15.24 35.33 -17.57
C LYS A 489 16.58 34.98 -18.20
N SER A 490 16.57 34.41 -19.40
CA SER A 490 17.80 33.94 -20.01
C SER A 490 17.79 34.00 -21.55
N THR A 491 18.98 33.86 -22.13
CA THR A 491 19.20 33.71 -23.57
C THR A 491 20.16 32.58 -23.84
N LEU A 492 19.96 31.86 -24.94
CA LEU A 492 20.85 30.79 -25.34
C LEU A 492 21.29 30.92 -26.80
N ASP A 493 22.40 30.28 -27.11
CA ASP A 493 22.99 30.23 -28.43
C ASP A 493 22.94 28.78 -28.95
N VAL A 494 22.57 28.61 -30.21
CA VAL A 494 22.57 27.30 -30.88
C VAL A 494 23.40 27.37 -32.15
N THR A 495 24.39 26.48 -32.24
CA THR A 495 25.25 26.34 -33.42
C THR A 495 25.14 24.92 -33.96
N ILE A 496 25.05 24.79 -35.29
CA ILE A 496 24.99 23.52 -36.00
C ILE A 496 26.22 23.38 -36.87
N TYR A 497 26.88 22.23 -36.79
CA TYR A 497 28.02 21.88 -37.62
C TYR A 497 27.72 20.62 -38.45
N VAL A 498 28.23 20.58 -39.67
CA VAL A 498 28.27 19.38 -40.52
C VAL A 498 29.74 19.10 -40.82
N ASP A 499 30.21 17.91 -40.46
CA ASP A 499 31.61 17.50 -40.61
C ASP A 499 32.62 18.54 -40.07
N GLY A 500 32.27 19.16 -38.94
CA GLY A 500 33.09 20.20 -38.27
C GLY A 500 33.03 21.59 -38.90
N GLN A 501 32.31 21.77 -40.01
CA GLN A 501 32.07 23.09 -40.59
C GLN A 501 30.78 23.69 -40.04
N GLN A 502 30.83 24.93 -39.57
CA GLN A 502 29.65 25.63 -39.07
C GLN A 502 28.69 25.92 -40.23
N VAL A 503 27.47 25.37 -40.16
CA VAL A 503 26.44 25.54 -41.20
C VAL A 503 25.31 26.49 -40.78
N SER A 504 25.07 26.64 -39.47
CA SER A 504 24.11 27.61 -38.94
C SER A 504 24.50 28.04 -37.53
N GLN A 505 24.23 29.30 -37.19
CA GLN A 505 24.44 29.84 -35.84
C GLN A 505 23.34 30.85 -35.51
N HIS A 506 22.77 30.70 -34.33
CA HIS A 506 21.73 31.58 -33.81
C HIS A 506 22.12 32.01 -32.40
N ILE A 507 22.35 33.30 -32.23
CA ILE A 507 22.86 33.91 -31.00
C ILE A 507 21.73 34.68 -30.31
N GLY A 508 21.66 34.62 -28.99
CA GLY A 508 20.76 35.42 -28.16
C GLY A 508 19.30 35.06 -28.33
N ILE A 509 18.99 33.76 -28.50
CA ILE A 509 17.62 33.26 -28.57
C ILE A 509 16.95 33.55 -27.23
N LYS A 510 15.89 34.36 -27.21
CA LYS A 510 15.17 34.71 -25.97
C LYS A 510 14.17 33.61 -25.58
N ALA A 511 14.01 33.38 -24.28
CA ALA A 511 13.00 32.48 -23.76
C ALA A 511 11.60 32.81 -24.32
N GLN A 512 10.93 31.79 -24.86
CA GLN A 512 9.57 31.87 -25.41
C GLN A 512 9.41 32.84 -26.60
N GLN A 513 10.47 33.14 -27.35
CA GLN A 513 10.35 33.81 -28.65
C GLN A 513 9.84 32.84 -29.73
N ALA A 514 9.52 33.38 -30.92
CA ALA A 514 9.14 32.56 -32.06
C ALA A 514 10.22 31.54 -32.42
N GLY A 515 9.82 30.33 -32.75
CA GLY A 515 10.70 29.23 -33.09
C GLY A 515 11.50 29.51 -34.36
N ILE A 516 12.72 28.97 -34.41
CA ILE A 516 13.61 29.15 -35.56
C ILE A 516 13.59 27.87 -36.38
N PRO A 517 12.92 27.84 -37.54
CA PRO A 517 12.87 26.66 -38.39
C PRO A 517 14.23 26.44 -39.05
N ILE A 518 14.72 25.21 -38.98
CA ILE A 518 15.96 24.75 -39.61
C ILE A 518 15.60 23.72 -40.67
N ARG A 519 16.18 23.91 -41.86
CA ARG A 519 16.16 22.94 -42.94
C ARG A 519 17.58 22.82 -43.50
N LEU A 520 18.19 21.65 -43.37
CA LEU A 520 19.56 21.38 -43.82
C LEU A 520 19.57 20.17 -44.75
N GLU A 521 19.94 20.40 -46.01
CA GLU A 521 20.15 19.32 -46.97
C GLU A 521 21.53 18.71 -46.72
N LEU A 522 21.56 17.40 -46.41
CA LEU A 522 22.79 16.70 -46.07
C LEU A 522 23.27 15.91 -47.29
N ASN A 523 24.51 16.18 -47.70
CA ASN A 523 25.12 15.50 -48.83
C ASN A 523 25.33 14.01 -48.53
N PRO A 524 25.35 13.13 -49.55
CA PRO A 524 25.62 11.70 -49.34
C PRO A 524 26.98 11.41 -48.66
N SER A 525 27.95 12.31 -48.83
CA SER A 525 29.28 12.22 -48.21
C SER A 525 29.37 12.77 -46.79
N SER A 526 28.34 13.44 -46.28
CA SER A 526 28.39 14.05 -44.94
C SER A 526 28.32 12.99 -43.86
N GLN A 527 29.28 12.94 -42.94
CA GLN A 527 29.37 11.87 -41.95
C GLN A 527 28.76 12.27 -40.60
N PHE A 528 29.00 13.50 -40.17
CA PHE A 528 28.63 13.96 -38.83
C PHE A 528 27.73 15.19 -38.85
N LEU A 529 26.70 15.17 -37.99
CA LEU A 529 25.86 16.34 -37.69
C LEU A 529 25.97 16.66 -36.20
N THR A 530 26.48 17.84 -35.86
CA THR A 530 26.73 18.25 -34.47
C THR A 530 25.83 19.43 -34.10
N PHE A 531 25.19 19.33 -32.94
CA PHE A 531 24.49 20.44 -32.29
C PHE A 531 25.26 20.87 -31.06
N LEU A 532 25.45 22.18 -30.94
CA LEU A 532 26.06 22.81 -29.77
C LEU A 532 25.09 23.86 -29.22
N VAL A 533 24.75 23.71 -27.95
CA VAL A 533 23.94 24.69 -27.22
C VAL A 533 24.81 25.33 -26.15
N THR A 534 24.98 26.64 -26.22
CA THR A 534 25.75 27.43 -25.24
C THR A 534 24.87 28.49 -24.60
N GLN A 535 25.33 28.99 -23.45
CA GLN A 535 24.68 30.10 -22.76
C GLN A 535 24.83 31.40 -23.56
N GLY A 536 23.94 32.36 -23.32
CA GLY A 536 24.13 33.76 -23.67
C GLY A 536 25.08 34.47 -22.70
N LEU A 537 24.83 35.77 -22.45
CA LEU A 537 25.65 36.59 -21.53
C LEU A 537 25.22 36.48 -20.06
N ASP A 538 24.23 35.65 -19.74
CA ASP A 538 23.47 35.61 -18.49
C ASP A 538 23.62 34.33 -17.67
N GLY A 539 24.51 33.41 -18.09
CA GLY A 539 24.78 32.15 -17.38
C GLY A 539 23.80 31.03 -17.74
N ILE A 540 24.13 29.77 -17.46
CA ILE A 540 23.33 28.58 -17.85
C ILE A 540 21.98 28.40 -17.15
N SER A 541 21.53 29.30 -16.28
CA SER A 541 20.27 29.09 -15.54
C SER A 541 19.08 29.40 -16.46
N HIS A 542 18.10 28.49 -16.53
CA HIS A 542 16.95 28.55 -17.44
C HIS A 542 17.25 28.38 -18.94
N ASP A 543 18.51 28.21 -19.36
CA ASP A 543 18.92 28.03 -20.77
C ASP A 543 18.56 26.65 -21.35
N GLN A 544 17.26 26.45 -21.52
CA GLN A 544 16.66 25.20 -21.92
C GLN A 544 16.31 25.27 -23.40
N ALA A 545 17.11 24.62 -24.24
CA ALA A 545 16.84 24.51 -25.65
C ALA A 545 16.04 23.24 -25.94
N ILE A 546 15.16 23.34 -26.93
CA ILE A 546 14.50 22.19 -27.56
C ILE A 546 14.72 22.20 -29.06
N LEU A 547 14.82 21.00 -29.63
CA LEU A 547 14.72 20.74 -31.05
C LEU A 547 13.34 20.11 -31.30
N GLY A 548 12.37 20.95 -31.65
CA GLY A 548 10.98 20.57 -31.91
C GLY A 548 10.83 19.87 -33.26
N ASP A 549 10.14 18.72 -33.27
CA ASP A 549 9.93 17.85 -34.43
C ASP A 549 11.20 17.54 -35.24
N ALA A 550 12.33 17.41 -34.52
CA ALA A 550 13.63 17.10 -35.08
C ALA A 550 13.59 15.74 -35.78
N ARG A 551 13.90 15.75 -37.08
CA ARG A 551 13.77 14.56 -37.94
C ARG A 551 14.65 14.61 -39.17
N PHE A 552 14.95 13.43 -39.70
CA PHE A 552 15.48 13.28 -41.06
C PHE A 552 14.34 12.89 -41.99
N GLU A 553 14.07 13.72 -43.01
CA GLU A 553 13.20 13.36 -44.12
C GLU A 553 14.05 12.67 -45.20
N ILE A 554 13.68 11.44 -45.53
CA ILE A 554 14.39 10.60 -46.51
C ILE A 554 13.69 10.74 -47.86
N ASP A 555 14.48 10.75 -48.93
CA ASP A 555 13.97 10.62 -50.31
C ASP A 555 14.04 9.12 -50.69
N PRO A 556 12.94 8.35 -50.59
CA PRO A 556 12.98 6.91 -50.76
C PRO A 556 13.19 6.54 -52.23
N ASP A 557 14.15 5.66 -52.50
CA ASP A 557 14.30 5.07 -53.82
C ASP A 557 13.42 3.80 -53.98
N GLU A 558 13.25 3.36 -55.23
CA GLU A 558 12.44 2.19 -55.56
C GLU A 558 12.94 0.89 -54.86
N PRO A 559 14.25 0.62 -54.73
CA PRO A 559 14.77 -0.47 -53.91
C PRO A 559 14.33 -0.41 -52.43
N PHE A 560 14.36 0.78 -51.81
CA PHE A 560 13.91 0.98 -50.44
C PHE A 560 12.41 0.63 -50.28
N LEU A 561 11.55 1.19 -51.14
CA LEU A 561 10.11 0.92 -51.10
C LEU A 561 9.77 -0.57 -51.30
N ASN A 562 10.48 -1.24 -52.21
CA ASN A 562 10.34 -2.67 -52.43
C ASN A 562 10.77 -3.49 -51.21
N SER A 563 11.85 -3.10 -50.54
CA SER A 563 12.33 -3.79 -49.33
C SER A 563 11.34 -3.67 -48.16
N ILE A 564 10.69 -2.52 -48.01
CA ILE A 564 9.66 -2.28 -46.98
C ILE A 564 8.41 -3.10 -47.27
N ALA A 565 7.96 -3.15 -48.54
CA ALA A 565 6.81 -3.96 -48.93
C ALA A 565 7.00 -5.45 -48.61
N VAL A 566 8.21 -5.99 -48.83
CA VAL A 566 8.56 -7.38 -48.47
C VAL A 566 8.49 -7.60 -46.96
N LYS A 567 9.00 -6.66 -46.14
CA LYS A 567 8.95 -6.74 -44.68
C LYS A 567 7.52 -6.68 -44.14
N ILE A 568 6.68 -5.79 -44.67
CA ILE A 568 5.26 -5.70 -44.29
C ILE A 568 4.54 -7.01 -44.60
N ALA A 569 4.73 -7.57 -45.80
CA ALA A 569 4.11 -8.85 -46.18
C ALA A 569 4.55 -10.01 -45.28
N ALA A 570 5.81 -10.04 -44.86
CA ALA A 570 6.30 -11.04 -43.91
C ALA A 570 5.67 -10.88 -42.51
N LEU A 571 5.57 -9.64 -42.01
CA LEU A 571 4.93 -9.34 -40.73
C LEU A 571 3.43 -9.64 -40.74
N ASP A 572 2.71 -9.31 -41.81
CA ASP A 572 1.28 -9.62 -41.96
C ASP A 572 1.03 -11.13 -41.86
N LYS A 573 1.92 -11.95 -42.43
CA LYS A 573 1.84 -13.41 -42.30
C LYS A 573 2.09 -13.90 -40.86
N GLN A 574 3.05 -13.27 -40.15
CA GLN A 574 3.32 -13.59 -38.76
C GLN A 574 2.12 -13.22 -37.86
N LEU A 575 1.56 -12.03 -38.04
CA LEU A 575 0.37 -11.56 -37.32
C LEU A 575 -0.82 -12.52 -37.50
N LEU A 576 -1.16 -12.88 -38.74
CA LEU A 576 -2.23 -13.84 -39.02
C LEU A 576 -1.99 -15.21 -38.37
N THR A 577 -0.75 -15.66 -38.33
CA THR A 577 -0.39 -16.93 -37.68
C THR A 577 -0.61 -16.84 -36.17
N LEU A 578 -0.21 -15.73 -35.56
CA LEU A 578 -0.27 -15.51 -34.13
C LEU A 578 -1.71 -15.27 -33.64
N GLU A 579 -2.50 -14.49 -34.38
CA GLU A 579 -3.94 -14.32 -34.15
C GLU A 579 -4.66 -15.67 -34.14
N LYS A 580 -4.39 -16.52 -35.15
CA LYS A 580 -4.95 -17.87 -35.20
C LYS A 580 -4.51 -18.72 -34.00
N GLN A 581 -3.23 -18.66 -33.61
CA GLN A 581 -2.75 -19.39 -32.43
C GLN A 581 -3.45 -18.95 -31.14
N ILE A 582 -3.80 -17.67 -31.02
CA ILE A 582 -4.54 -17.13 -29.87
C ILE A 582 -6.01 -17.59 -29.91
N ASP A 583 -6.66 -17.56 -31.07
CA ASP A 583 -8.05 -18.00 -31.24
C ASP A 583 -8.22 -19.50 -31.00
N ASP A 584 -7.20 -20.31 -31.31
CA ASP A 584 -7.19 -21.75 -31.08
C ASP A 584 -6.92 -22.13 -29.60
N LEU A 585 -6.57 -21.17 -28.72
CA LEU A 585 -6.34 -21.46 -27.30
C LEU A 585 -7.65 -21.65 -26.53
N PRO A 586 -7.71 -22.62 -25.61
CA PRO A 586 -8.87 -22.77 -24.73
C PRO A 586 -9.03 -21.55 -23.81
N SER A 587 -10.27 -21.24 -23.47
CA SER A 587 -10.61 -20.28 -22.42
C SER A 587 -9.98 -20.72 -21.09
N LEU A 588 -9.21 -19.83 -20.46
CA LEU A 588 -8.63 -20.13 -19.15
C LEU A 588 -9.69 -20.21 -18.04
N GLU A 589 -10.84 -19.56 -18.22
CA GLU A 589 -11.93 -19.61 -17.24
C GLU A 589 -12.60 -20.99 -17.19
N ASP A 590 -12.63 -21.69 -18.32
CA ASP A 590 -13.26 -23.00 -18.46
C ASP A 590 -12.25 -24.17 -18.34
N ASP A 591 -10.96 -23.87 -18.28
CA ASP A 591 -9.90 -24.89 -18.20
C ASP A 591 -9.66 -25.34 -16.75
N PRO A 592 -9.90 -26.62 -16.41
CA PRO A 592 -9.80 -27.12 -15.04
C PRO A 592 -8.39 -27.03 -14.45
N LEU A 593 -7.34 -27.14 -15.27
CA LEU A 593 -5.96 -26.97 -14.81
C LEU A 593 -5.63 -25.48 -14.61
N ALA A 594 -6.15 -24.59 -15.44
CA ALA A 594 -5.99 -23.15 -15.23
C ALA A 594 -6.72 -22.66 -13.97
N GLN A 595 -7.88 -23.25 -13.64
CA GLN A 595 -8.64 -22.91 -12.43
C GLN A 595 -7.88 -23.19 -11.12
N LEU A 596 -6.89 -24.09 -11.12
CA LEU A 596 -5.98 -24.27 -9.98
C LEU A 596 -5.15 -23.01 -9.67
N LEU A 597 -4.97 -22.12 -10.64
CA LEU A 597 -4.27 -20.84 -10.48
C LEU A 597 -5.22 -19.64 -10.41
N LEU A 598 -6.38 -19.73 -11.07
CA LEU A 598 -7.28 -18.60 -11.30
C LEU A 598 -8.47 -18.51 -10.33
N SER A 599 -8.97 -19.64 -9.84
CA SER A 599 -10.14 -19.68 -8.96
C SER A 599 -9.90 -18.97 -7.63
N ARG A 600 -10.98 -18.67 -6.90
CA ARG A 600 -10.87 -18.12 -5.53
C ARG A 600 -10.34 -19.13 -4.51
N GLU A 601 -10.40 -20.42 -4.83
CA GLU A 601 -9.89 -21.50 -4.00
C GLU A 601 -8.41 -21.81 -4.30
N SER A 602 -7.85 -21.18 -5.34
CA SER A 602 -6.45 -21.31 -5.71
C SER A 602 -5.53 -20.91 -4.55
N PRO A 603 -4.48 -21.70 -4.27
CA PRO A 603 -3.44 -21.31 -3.32
C PRO A 603 -2.68 -20.02 -3.70
N CYS A 604 -2.76 -19.60 -4.96
CA CYS A 604 -2.19 -18.34 -5.45
C CYS A 604 -3.12 -17.14 -5.23
N TRP A 605 -4.38 -17.35 -4.83
CA TRP A 605 -5.37 -16.30 -4.68
C TRP A 605 -5.20 -15.54 -3.36
N PHE A 606 -5.30 -14.21 -3.44
CA PHE A 606 -5.42 -13.32 -2.29
C PHE A 606 -6.23 -12.09 -2.73
N SER A 607 -6.82 -11.36 -1.78
CA SER A 607 -7.57 -10.15 -2.13
C SER A 607 -6.62 -8.99 -2.46
N GLU A 608 -7.10 -8.03 -3.25
CA GLU A 608 -6.36 -6.80 -3.53
C GLU A 608 -5.97 -6.04 -2.25
N ARG A 609 -6.80 -6.13 -1.21
CA ARG A 609 -6.52 -5.55 0.11
C ARG A 609 -5.32 -6.20 0.79
N ASP A 610 -5.10 -7.49 0.57
CA ASP A 610 -4.02 -8.25 1.20
C ASP A 610 -2.67 -8.12 0.46
N VAL A 611 -2.63 -7.45 -0.70
CA VAL A 611 -1.42 -7.39 -1.55
C VAL A 611 -0.17 -6.97 -0.77
N TYR A 612 -0.31 -6.08 0.21
CA TYR A 612 0.77 -5.59 1.06
C TYR A 612 1.61 -6.70 1.72
N HIS A 613 0.97 -7.83 2.05
CA HIS A 613 1.62 -9.00 2.66
C HIS A 613 2.45 -9.83 1.68
N TYR A 614 2.24 -9.64 0.37
CA TYR A 614 2.90 -10.36 -0.71
C TYR A 614 3.92 -9.50 -1.48
N LEU A 615 4.11 -8.24 -1.08
CA LEU A 615 5.07 -7.34 -1.71
C LEU A 615 6.51 -7.65 -1.31
N ALA A 616 7.43 -7.47 -2.27
CA ALA A 616 8.84 -7.36 -1.97
C ALA A 616 9.12 -6.09 -1.14
N ARG A 617 10.23 -6.07 -0.40
CA ARG A 617 10.55 -5.00 0.56
C ARG A 617 10.44 -3.60 -0.04
N GLN A 618 11.01 -3.39 -1.23
CA GLN A 618 11.04 -2.08 -1.88
C GLN A 618 9.63 -1.55 -2.20
N ASP A 619 8.77 -2.40 -2.77
CA ASP A 619 7.39 -2.02 -3.09
C ASP A 619 6.56 -1.82 -1.82
N LYS A 620 6.80 -2.64 -0.79
CA LYS A 620 6.16 -2.52 0.52
C LYS A 620 6.50 -1.19 1.19
N ASP A 621 7.77 -0.80 1.15
CA ASP A 621 8.25 0.46 1.70
C ASP A 621 7.69 1.66 0.92
N ALA A 622 7.67 1.60 -0.42
CA ALA A 622 7.09 2.62 -1.27
C ALA A 622 5.57 2.79 -1.03
N PHE A 623 4.82 1.69 -0.97
CA PHE A 623 3.38 1.71 -0.70
C PHE A 623 3.08 2.26 0.70
N ARG A 624 3.84 1.83 1.72
CA ARG A 624 3.75 2.39 3.07
C ARG A 624 4.06 3.89 3.10
N GLY A 625 5.02 4.35 2.30
CA GLY A 625 5.31 5.77 2.09
C GLY A 625 4.08 6.55 1.64
N LEU A 626 3.37 6.06 0.62
CA LEU A 626 2.14 6.69 0.11
C LEU A 626 1.03 6.77 1.17
N VAL A 627 0.82 5.70 1.95
CA VAL A 627 -0.15 5.68 3.05
C VAL A 627 0.25 6.66 4.16
N ASN A 628 1.53 6.75 4.50
CA ASN A 628 2.03 7.71 5.48
C ASN A 628 1.88 9.16 4.99
N GLU A 629 2.03 9.42 3.69
CA GLU A 629 1.79 10.75 3.11
C GLU A 629 0.32 11.15 3.21
N LEU A 630 -0.63 10.20 3.06
CA LEU A 630 -2.05 10.46 3.28
C LEU A 630 -2.33 10.91 4.72
N ASP A 631 -1.77 10.20 5.71
CA ASP A 631 -1.85 10.61 7.12
C ASP A 631 -1.18 11.98 7.34
N GLY A 632 -0.02 12.22 6.70
CA GLY A 632 0.72 13.47 6.78
C GLY A 632 -0.03 14.69 6.22
N ILE A 633 -0.84 14.52 5.16
CA ILE A 633 -1.73 15.57 4.65
C ILE A 633 -2.76 15.95 5.72
N ALA A 634 -3.36 14.95 6.39
CA ALA A 634 -4.36 15.19 7.43
C ALA A 634 -3.76 15.81 8.70
N VAL A 635 -2.56 15.41 9.12
CA VAL A 635 -1.89 15.99 10.30
C VAL A 635 -1.51 17.46 10.09
N LYS A 636 -1.08 17.83 8.88
CA LYS A 636 -0.55 19.18 8.59
C LYS A 636 -1.62 20.20 8.21
N ASP A 637 -2.79 19.76 7.78
CA ASP A 637 -3.86 20.64 7.32
C ASP A 637 -4.86 20.93 8.45
N SER A 638 -4.83 22.15 8.99
CA SER A 638 -5.77 22.60 10.03
C SER A 638 -7.24 22.61 9.59
N THR A 639 -7.51 22.47 8.28
CA THR A 639 -8.86 22.40 7.70
C THR A 639 -9.30 20.97 7.40
N ALA A 640 -8.53 19.97 7.81
CA ALA A 640 -8.87 18.57 7.61
C ALA A 640 -10.28 18.26 8.14
N ALA A 641 -11.13 17.69 7.28
CA ALA A 641 -12.46 17.27 7.68
C ALA A 641 -12.36 16.10 8.67
N ASP A 642 -13.16 16.15 9.74
CA ASP A 642 -13.17 15.12 10.78
C ASP A 642 -13.51 13.74 10.20
N ARG A 643 -12.74 12.73 10.60
CA ARG A 643 -12.93 11.33 10.21
C ARG A 643 -12.91 10.40 11.40
N ALA A 644 -13.58 9.27 11.28
CA ALA A 644 -13.54 8.24 12.31
C ALA A 644 -12.38 7.27 12.06
N MET A 645 -11.67 6.92 13.13
CA MET A 645 -10.78 5.77 13.16
C MET A 645 -11.65 4.54 13.41
N ILE A 646 -11.85 3.71 12.39
CA ILE A 646 -12.83 2.62 12.42
C ILE A 646 -12.22 1.28 12.07
N MET A 647 -12.96 0.20 12.37
CA MET A 647 -12.76 -1.09 11.71
C MET A 647 -13.95 -1.44 10.85
N VAL A 648 -13.69 -2.23 9.80
CA VAL A 648 -14.70 -2.81 8.91
C VAL A 648 -14.51 -4.32 8.82
N ASP A 649 -15.56 -5.00 8.40
CA ASP A 649 -15.51 -6.44 8.15
C ASP A 649 -14.71 -6.76 6.87
N LYS A 650 -13.87 -7.78 6.95
CA LYS A 650 -13.17 -8.32 5.78
C LYS A 650 -14.16 -9.02 4.84
N PRO A 651 -13.90 -9.06 3.53
CA PRO A 651 -14.76 -9.78 2.58
C PRO A 651 -14.77 -11.29 2.82
N ILE A 652 -13.69 -11.84 3.41
CA ILE A 652 -13.58 -13.24 3.82
C ILE A 652 -13.27 -13.24 5.31
N PHE A 653 -14.08 -13.99 6.05
CA PHE A 653 -13.92 -14.12 7.48
C PHE A 653 -12.91 -15.19 7.84
N CYS A 654 -12.17 -14.95 8.93
CA CYS A 654 -11.24 -15.91 9.47
C CYS A 654 -12.01 -17.07 10.11
N GLU A 655 -11.65 -18.29 9.74
CA GLU A 655 -12.02 -19.51 10.47
C GLU A 655 -10.89 -19.81 11.47
N PRO A 656 -11.05 -19.42 12.75
CA PRO A 656 -9.92 -19.40 13.67
C PRO A 656 -9.52 -20.81 14.10
N VAL A 657 -8.22 -20.94 14.38
CA VAL A 657 -7.61 -22.13 14.97
C VAL A 657 -6.92 -21.73 16.27
N ILE A 658 -6.77 -22.69 17.18
CA ILE A 658 -5.97 -22.48 18.38
C ILE A 658 -4.49 -22.46 17.98
N PHE A 659 -3.78 -21.37 18.25
CA PHE A 659 -2.32 -21.38 18.10
C PHE A 659 -1.67 -22.08 19.29
N GLN A 660 -0.85 -23.09 19.02
CA GLN A 660 -0.21 -23.86 20.08
C GLN A 660 0.73 -22.96 20.88
N ARG A 661 0.50 -22.88 22.19
CA ARG A 661 1.26 -21.99 23.09
C ARG A 661 1.23 -20.51 22.68
N GLY A 662 0.23 -20.09 21.89
CA GLY A 662 0.09 -18.72 21.42
C GLY A 662 0.90 -18.40 20.15
N ASP A 663 1.61 -19.37 19.58
CA ASP A 663 2.51 -19.17 18.43
C ASP A 663 1.78 -19.46 17.11
N ALA A 664 1.53 -18.41 16.33
CA ALA A 664 0.83 -18.47 15.06
C ALA A 664 1.51 -19.40 14.02
N ALA A 665 2.80 -19.71 14.19
CA ALA A 665 3.51 -20.68 13.37
C ALA A 665 2.96 -22.12 13.51
N TYR A 666 2.32 -22.42 14.64
CA TYR A 666 1.86 -23.76 15.00
C TYR A 666 0.33 -23.77 15.18
N PRO A 667 -0.45 -23.82 14.09
CA PRO A 667 -1.90 -23.94 14.18
C PRO A 667 -2.30 -25.29 14.77
N GLY A 668 -3.36 -25.27 15.57
CA GLY A 668 -3.97 -26.42 16.23
C GLY A 668 -5.41 -26.62 15.79
N ASN A 669 -6.26 -27.06 16.72
CA ASN A 669 -7.65 -27.38 16.43
C ASN A 669 -8.45 -26.12 16.03
N SER A 670 -9.32 -26.27 15.03
CA SER A 670 -10.29 -25.25 14.65
C SER A 670 -11.29 -24.99 15.78
N VAL A 671 -11.70 -23.73 15.93
CA VAL A 671 -12.73 -23.29 16.86
C VAL A 671 -13.70 -22.35 16.15
N PRO A 672 -15.00 -22.35 16.50
CA PRO A 672 -15.95 -21.40 15.91
C PRO A 672 -15.81 -20.00 16.53
N ARG A 673 -16.14 -18.95 15.78
CA ARG A 673 -16.27 -17.58 16.31
C ARG A 673 -17.49 -17.49 17.23
N GLN A 674 -17.27 -17.17 18.51
CA GLN A 674 -18.29 -17.20 19.57
C GLN A 674 -17.86 -16.35 20.77
N PHE A 675 -18.82 -16.02 21.65
CA PHE A 675 -18.54 -15.41 22.96
C PHE A 675 -18.19 -16.44 24.05
N LEU A 676 -17.65 -15.94 25.17
CA LEU A 676 -17.14 -16.74 26.28
C LEU A 676 -18.20 -17.70 26.84
N LYS A 677 -17.81 -18.96 27.09
CA LYS A 677 -18.65 -20.01 27.69
C LYS A 677 -19.21 -19.62 29.03
N ILE A 678 -18.35 -19.04 29.85
CA ILE A 678 -18.65 -18.72 31.25
C ILE A 678 -19.80 -17.70 31.36
N LEU A 679 -19.98 -16.84 30.35
CA LEU A 679 -21.03 -15.82 30.30
C LEU A 679 -22.24 -16.24 29.45
N SER A 680 -22.01 -17.00 28.38
CA SER A 680 -23.07 -17.42 27.43
C SER A 680 -23.75 -18.73 27.81
N GLY A 681 -23.15 -19.53 28.69
CA GLY A 681 -23.56 -20.89 28.99
C GLY A 681 -23.21 -21.91 27.89
N PRO A 682 -23.57 -23.20 28.09
CA PRO A 682 -23.18 -24.29 27.21
C PRO A 682 -23.96 -24.34 25.87
N LYS A 683 -25.07 -23.60 25.76
CA LYS A 683 -25.93 -23.59 24.56
C LYS A 683 -25.61 -22.44 23.59
N ARG A 684 -24.45 -21.79 23.74
CA ARG A 684 -24.04 -20.70 22.85
C ARG A 684 -23.91 -21.18 21.40
N VAL A 685 -24.24 -20.30 20.45
CA VAL A 685 -24.29 -20.61 19.02
C VAL A 685 -23.12 -19.93 18.29
N PRO A 686 -22.49 -20.58 17.29
CA PRO A 686 -21.50 -19.95 16.43
C PRO A 686 -22.03 -18.68 15.76
N TYR A 687 -21.19 -17.65 15.65
CA TYR A 687 -21.47 -16.49 14.84
C TYR A 687 -21.26 -16.82 13.37
N THR A 688 -22.25 -16.53 12.54
CA THR A 688 -22.26 -16.86 11.11
C THR A 688 -22.74 -15.65 10.32
N GLY A 689 -22.09 -15.35 9.17
CA GLY A 689 -22.54 -14.32 8.24
C GLY A 689 -22.00 -12.89 8.46
N SER A 690 -21.22 -12.66 9.51
CA SER A 690 -20.52 -11.40 9.79
C SER A 690 -19.13 -11.70 10.40
N SER A 691 -18.33 -10.67 10.75
CA SER A 691 -17.14 -10.86 11.58
C SER A 691 -17.46 -11.44 12.97
N GLY A 692 -18.62 -11.12 13.54
CA GLY A 692 -19.01 -11.41 14.92
C GLY A 692 -18.91 -10.19 15.86
N ARG A 693 -18.54 -9.00 15.36
CA ARG A 693 -18.34 -7.80 16.20
C ARG A 693 -19.65 -7.30 16.82
N LEU A 694 -20.72 -7.18 16.04
CA LEU A 694 -22.03 -6.76 16.56
C LEU A 694 -22.61 -7.79 17.53
N GLU A 695 -22.45 -9.08 17.26
CA GLU A 695 -22.89 -10.17 18.13
C GLU A 695 -22.13 -10.15 19.46
N LEU A 696 -20.81 -9.97 19.43
CA LEU A 696 -19.99 -9.74 20.62
C LEU A 696 -20.45 -8.51 21.39
N ALA A 697 -20.69 -7.40 20.70
CA ALA A 697 -21.15 -6.16 21.33
C ALA A 697 -22.51 -6.32 22.00
N ASN A 698 -23.44 -7.02 21.35
CA ASN A 698 -24.74 -7.35 21.92
C ASN A 698 -24.63 -8.27 23.13
N ALA A 699 -23.75 -9.27 23.11
CA ALA A 699 -23.55 -10.18 24.24
C ALA A 699 -22.92 -9.50 25.47
N ILE A 700 -22.04 -8.51 25.25
CA ILE A 700 -21.48 -7.68 26.33
C ILE A 700 -22.53 -6.69 26.84
N ALA A 701 -23.30 -6.08 25.95
CA ALA A 701 -24.32 -5.08 26.26
C ALA A 701 -25.65 -5.66 26.79
N ASP A 702 -25.79 -6.99 26.84
CA ASP A 702 -26.99 -7.68 27.29
C ASP A 702 -27.25 -7.39 28.80
N PRO A 703 -28.45 -6.97 29.21
CA PRO A 703 -28.81 -6.82 30.62
C PRO A 703 -28.67 -8.09 31.47
N GLN A 704 -28.70 -9.27 30.84
CA GLN A 704 -28.47 -10.56 31.49
C GLN A 704 -26.99 -10.89 31.65
N ASN A 705 -26.09 -10.15 31.01
CA ASN A 705 -24.66 -10.30 31.24
C ASN A 705 -24.34 -9.91 32.70
N PRO A 706 -23.82 -10.84 33.53
CA PRO A 706 -23.64 -10.56 34.95
C PRO A 706 -22.51 -9.56 35.22
N LEU A 707 -21.56 -9.35 34.31
CA LEU A 707 -20.36 -8.58 34.64
C LEU A 707 -20.47 -7.11 34.23
N THR A 708 -21.01 -6.82 33.04
CA THR A 708 -20.98 -5.48 32.44
C THR A 708 -21.45 -4.36 33.39
N ALA A 709 -22.62 -4.53 34.02
CA ALA A 709 -23.13 -3.53 34.95
C ALA A 709 -22.29 -3.41 36.23
N ARG A 710 -21.80 -4.54 36.77
CA ARG A 710 -21.00 -4.58 38.00
C ARG A 710 -19.64 -3.91 37.79
N VAL A 711 -18.99 -4.21 36.67
CA VAL A 711 -17.68 -3.66 36.27
C VAL A 711 -17.75 -2.15 36.10
N TRP A 712 -18.82 -1.65 35.47
CA TRP A 712 -19.05 -0.21 35.32
C TRP A 712 -19.33 0.49 36.65
N VAL A 713 -20.26 -0.06 37.44
CA VAL A 713 -20.61 0.46 38.76
C VAL A 713 -19.38 0.53 39.67
N ASN A 714 -18.55 -0.51 39.67
CA ASN A 714 -17.35 -0.55 40.50
C ASN A 714 -16.36 0.57 40.14
N ARG A 715 -16.19 0.90 38.85
CA ARG A 715 -15.37 2.05 38.40
C ARG A 715 -15.98 3.38 38.83
N VAL A 716 -17.29 3.53 38.66
CA VAL A 716 -17.99 4.75 39.09
C VAL A 716 -17.87 4.95 40.60
N TRP A 717 -18.03 3.88 41.38
CA TRP A 717 -17.84 3.89 42.83
C TRP A 717 -16.41 4.29 43.21
N MET A 718 -15.41 3.65 42.60
CA MET A 718 -13.99 3.94 42.84
C MET A 718 -13.66 5.42 42.68
N HIS A 719 -14.17 6.09 41.65
CA HIS A 719 -13.88 7.50 41.43
C HIS A 719 -14.63 8.46 42.38
N HIS A 720 -15.66 7.98 43.08
CA HIS A 720 -16.37 8.75 44.12
C HIS A 720 -15.78 8.52 45.51
N PHE A 721 -15.38 7.29 45.85
CA PHE A 721 -14.93 6.91 47.19
C PHE A 721 -13.41 6.69 47.31
N GLY A 722 -12.66 6.76 46.21
CA GLY A 722 -11.21 6.54 46.17
C GLY A 722 -10.80 5.07 46.12
N ASN A 723 -11.63 4.17 46.63
CA ASN A 723 -11.42 2.71 46.60
C ASN A 723 -12.58 2.01 45.87
N PRO A 724 -12.31 0.98 45.07
CA PRO A 724 -13.36 0.19 44.44
C PRO A 724 -13.99 -0.80 45.43
N LEU A 725 -15.20 -1.30 45.13
CA LEU A 725 -15.84 -2.39 45.88
C LEU A 725 -15.15 -3.73 45.61
N VAL A 726 -14.80 -3.99 44.34
CA VAL A 726 -13.92 -5.09 43.93
C VAL A 726 -12.53 -4.51 43.73
N GLU A 727 -11.57 -4.97 44.52
CA GLU A 727 -10.21 -4.40 44.66
C GLU A 727 -9.54 -4.12 43.32
N ASN A 728 -9.63 -5.07 42.38
CA ASN A 728 -9.13 -4.89 41.02
C ASN A 728 -10.29 -4.57 40.07
N PRO A 729 -10.42 -3.32 39.58
CA PRO A 729 -11.49 -2.95 38.64
C PRO A 729 -11.46 -3.78 37.35
N SER A 730 -10.29 -4.28 36.94
CA SER A 730 -10.07 -5.01 35.69
C SER A 730 -10.07 -6.53 35.86
N ASP A 731 -10.34 -7.06 37.05
CA ASP A 731 -10.35 -8.50 37.34
C ASP A 731 -11.44 -8.84 38.39
N PHE A 732 -12.58 -9.33 37.91
CA PHE A 732 -13.71 -9.88 38.65
C PHE A 732 -13.65 -11.42 38.68
N GLY A 733 -12.54 -11.99 38.21
CA GLY A 733 -12.28 -13.42 38.19
C GLY A 733 -11.97 -13.99 39.58
N LEU A 734 -11.72 -15.29 39.61
CA LEU A 734 -11.46 -16.07 40.82
C LEU A 734 -10.11 -15.73 41.49
N ASN A 735 -9.25 -14.99 40.80
CA ASN A 735 -7.99 -14.51 41.36
C ASN A 735 -8.18 -13.31 42.30
N THR A 736 -9.28 -12.57 42.14
CA THR A 736 -9.60 -11.40 42.98
C THR A 736 -10.43 -11.84 44.18
N GLN A 737 -10.14 -11.29 45.35
CA GLN A 737 -10.91 -11.58 46.56
C GLN A 737 -12.37 -11.18 46.39
N ARG A 738 -13.28 -12.00 46.95
CA ARG A 738 -14.71 -11.68 46.94
C ARG A 738 -14.93 -10.36 47.69
N PRO A 739 -15.62 -9.37 47.09
CA PRO A 739 -15.83 -8.09 47.74
C PRO A 739 -16.71 -8.24 48.99
N ILE A 740 -16.32 -7.59 50.09
CA ILE A 740 -17.04 -7.63 51.37
C ILE A 740 -18.49 -7.15 51.16
N HIS A 741 -18.67 -6.07 50.42
CA HIS A 741 -19.98 -5.47 50.12
C HIS A 741 -20.56 -5.92 48.76
N HIS A 742 -20.49 -7.22 48.44
CA HIS A 742 -21.00 -7.74 47.16
C HIS A 742 -22.50 -7.46 46.95
N GLU A 743 -23.31 -7.45 48.00
CA GLU A 743 -24.75 -7.13 47.92
C GLU A 743 -25.00 -5.68 47.49
N LEU A 744 -24.15 -4.75 47.93
CA LEU A 744 -24.21 -3.34 47.51
C LEU A 744 -23.85 -3.20 46.03
N LEU A 745 -22.82 -3.91 45.58
CA LEU A 745 -22.46 -3.97 44.17
C LEU A 745 -23.62 -4.47 43.31
N ASP A 746 -24.28 -5.56 43.74
CA ASP A 746 -25.45 -6.12 43.05
C ASP A 746 -26.63 -5.14 43.01
N LEU A 747 -26.94 -4.48 44.14
CA LEU A 747 -27.97 -3.47 44.23
C LEU A 747 -27.72 -2.31 43.26
N LEU A 748 -26.50 -1.79 43.22
CA LEU A 748 -26.10 -0.70 42.35
C LEU A 748 -26.15 -1.11 40.87
N ALA A 749 -25.70 -2.33 40.54
CA ALA A 749 -25.78 -2.88 39.19
C ALA A 749 -27.23 -3.04 38.70
N ILE A 750 -28.12 -3.58 39.53
CA ILE A 750 -29.55 -3.70 39.22
C ILE A 750 -30.18 -2.32 39.02
N ARG A 751 -29.87 -1.35 39.90
CA ARG A 751 -30.39 0.02 39.73
C ARG A 751 -29.87 0.69 38.46
N PHE A 752 -28.62 0.44 38.09
CA PHE A 752 -28.04 0.96 36.87
C PHE A 752 -28.69 0.35 35.61
N ILE A 753 -28.97 -0.96 35.61
CA ILE A 753 -29.74 -1.60 34.53
C ILE A 753 -31.15 -1.01 34.46
N ASN A 754 -31.83 -0.88 35.60
CA ASN A 754 -33.20 -0.35 35.68
C ASN A 754 -33.31 1.14 35.30
N SER A 755 -32.21 1.90 35.38
CA SER A 755 -32.18 3.28 34.87
C SER A 755 -32.02 3.35 33.35
N GLY A 756 -31.94 2.20 32.67
CA GLY A 756 -31.62 2.12 31.24
C GLY A 756 -30.14 2.35 30.97
N PHE A 757 -29.25 1.87 31.86
CA PHE A 757 -27.79 2.04 31.77
C PHE A 757 -27.32 3.50 31.78
N ARG A 758 -28.03 4.38 32.48
CA ARG A 758 -27.72 5.82 32.56
C ARG A 758 -26.73 6.11 33.68
N THR A 759 -25.55 6.62 33.32
CA THR A 759 -24.44 6.84 34.26
C THR A 759 -24.70 8.03 35.18
N LYS A 760 -25.31 9.12 34.68
CA LYS A 760 -25.71 10.25 35.53
C LYS A 760 -26.75 9.84 36.57
N ALA A 761 -27.65 8.91 36.24
CA ALA A 761 -28.62 8.39 37.21
C ALA A 761 -27.91 7.63 38.36
N LEU A 762 -26.88 6.84 38.04
CA LEU A 762 -26.05 6.16 39.05
C LEU A 762 -25.28 7.16 39.93
N HIS A 763 -24.69 8.22 39.34
CA HIS A 763 -24.05 9.28 40.12
C HIS A 763 -25.04 9.97 41.07
N ARG A 764 -26.23 10.35 40.60
CA ARG A 764 -27.25 10.97 41.45
C ARG A 764 -27.61 10.05 42.62
N PHE A 765 -27.75 8.75 42.37
CA PHE A 765 -28.05 7.79 43.43
C PHE A 765 -26.93 7.70 44.47
N ILE A 766 -25.66 7.58 44.04
CA ILE A 766 -24.51 7.53 44.94
C ILE A 766 -24.36 8.84 45.73
N MET A 767 -24.35 9.98 45.03
CA MET A 767 -24.05 11.28 45.63
C MET A 767 -25.17 11.83 46.54
N SER A 768 -26.39 11.30 46.40
CA SER A 768 -27.51 11.63 47.30
C SER A 768 -27.62 10.71 48.52
N SER A 769 -26.85 9.61 48.55
CA SER A 769 -26.84 8.70 49.69
C SER A 769 -26.39 9.41 50.98
N SER A 770 -26.80 8.90 52.13
CA SER A 770 -26.23 9.33 53.41
C SER A 770 -24.74 9.03 53.47
N THR A 771 -24.31 7.87 52.95
CA THR A 771 -22.92 7.39 52.94
C THR A 771 -21.97 8.38 52.26
N TYR A 772 -22.30 8.86 51.05
CA TYR A 772 -21.46 9.83 50.34
C TYR A 772 -21.39 11.20 51.05
N ARG A 773 -22.40 11.53 51.86
CA ARG A 773 -22.48 12.79 52.62
C ARG A 773 -21.82 12.72 54.00
N LEU A 774 -21.29 11.57 54.40
CA LEU A 774 -20.58 11.43 55.67
C LEU A 774 -19.24 12.19 55.63
N SER A 775 -18.87 12.77 56.77
CA SER A 775 -17.57 13.43 56.93
C SER A 775 -16.51 12.39 57.31
N SER A 776 -15.31 12.51 56.73
CA SER A 776 -14.12 11.77 57.16
C SER A 776 -13.47 12.37 58.41
N ILE A 777 -14.00 13.49 58.93
CA ILE A 777 -13.55 14.07 60.20
C ILE A 777 -14.11 13.20 61.32
N VAL A 778 -13.24 12.40 61.95
CA VAL A 778 -13.55 11.70 63.19
C VAL A 778 -13.70 12.74 64.30
N PRO A 779 -14.92 12.99 64.83
CA PRO A 779 -15.11 13.85 65.99
C PRO A 779 -14.33 13.29 67.18
N ALA A 780 -14.13 14.09 68.24
CA ALA A 780 -13.59 13.62 69.51
C ALA A 780 -14.59 12.71 70.28
N ASP A 781 -15.18 11.74 69.58
CA ASP A 781 -16.06 10.70 70.09
C ASP A 781 -15.24 9.43 70.30
N ARG A 782 -15.21 8.95 71.53
CA ARG A 782 -14.44 7.77 71.93
C ARG A 782 -14.83 6.51 71.15
N LYS A 783 -16.10 6.35 70.79
CA LYS A 783 -16.59 5.18 70.04
C LYS A 783 -16.07 5.19 68.62
N LEU A 784 -16.02 6.36 67.97
CA LEU A 784 -15.49 6.49 66.62
C LEU A 784 -13.96 6.30 66.58
N ILE A 785 -13.26 6.76 67.63
CA ILE A 785 -11.83 6.48 67.81
C ILE A 785 -11.58 4.98 67.97
N GLU A 786 -12.35 4.30 68.84
CA GLU A 786 -12.26 2.84 69.01
C GLU A 786 -12.59 2.09 67.71
N GLN A 787 -13.63 2.50 66.98
CA GLN A 787 -13.97 1.91 65.67
C GLN A 787 -12.84 2.09 64.64
N SER A 788 -12.24 3.28 64.55
CA SER A 788 -11.09 3.53 63.67
C SER A 788 -9.85 2.71 64.03
N SER A 789 -9.73 2.24 65.27
CA SER A 789 -8.63 1.34 65.68
C SER A 789 -8.89 -0.13 65.36
N VAL A 790 -10.16 -0.53 65.21
CA VAL A 790 -10.57 -1.91 64.88
C VAL A 790 -10.62 -2.12 63.36
N ASP A 791 -10.95 -1.06 62.61
CA ASP A 791 -10.99 -1.07 61.15
C ASP A 791 -10.24 0.17 60.59
N PRO A 792 -8.90 0.18 60.71
CA PRO A 792 -8.09 1.34 60.32
C PRO A 792 -8.15 1.62 58.81
N ASP A 793 -8.44 0.59 58.01
CA ASP A 793 -8.56 0.67 56.56
C ASP A 793 -10.01 0.91 56.10
N ASN A 794 -10.94 1.03 57.05
CA ASN A 794 -12.37 1.30 56.81
C ASN A 794 -13.03 0.30 55.85
N SER A 795 -12.67 -0.98 56.02
CA SER A 795 -13.04 -2.14 55.21
C SER A 795 -14.35 -2.83 55.63
N LEU A 796 -14.91 -2.50 56.80
CA LEU A 796 -16.07 -3.16 57.41
C LEU A 796 -17.34 -2.28 57.46
N LEU A 797 -17.32 -1.06 56.91
CA LEU A 797 -18.41 -0.08 56.99
C LEU A 797 -19.52 -0.23 55.94
#